data_AF-A0A839NDR4-F1
#
_entry.id   AF-A0A839NDR4-F1
#
_cell.length_a   1.000
_cell.length_b   1.000
_cell.length_c   1.000
_cell.angle_alpha   90.00
_cell.angle_beta   90.00
_cell.angle_gamma   90.00
#
_symmetry.space_group_name_H-M   'P 1'
#
loop_
_entity.id
_entity.type
_entity.pdbx_description
1 polymer ?
#
loop_
_entity_poly.entity_id
_entity_poly.type
_entity_poly.pdbx_seq_one_letter_code
_entity_poly.pdbx_strand_id
1 'polypeptide(L)'
;MTTTMSSSIAAPLPTAPATVFSLPGVSWLALQVQGTTGTLTVGSASVTVEVTPPADGSPAQVRVDLSTLTVGALIAAAGSSDPLSSLPSALTGAISSAAVTSVSISVDLAGHRLVGCELTVSAVPSWAPGGVELDDFAVTVALTRSSDGTAIDVTGTAVFAGAGVAVSITRDPAVTGAGAWSLHAGLADGATLDVSAAAAAYGLTVASALPDLVLTGCALDGTLDGSAVSFTASSSTDWTIPVGPDGISVGELAVEFSRNTAGSTGSVSGTVRLAGVDVPIAYAVPGGLTVHATIGKVAPFALIQDVVGAASVGALALPPELVALALTDVMLAIDVDKAELSFAATGPGFKRVQAVVRKGTSWGFAVGIELDDDYRFSSLSPALSGLDTVHLPDALIVISSFDDTAFTFDELQPVAGTGVSEGVLLDGRLDLSGLGADKFLGEAHLDVKAEIGPSLADLELDAGVGDITITDGVVLKDAKFALHPDPENVSISVSGAVDVTIDSSPLEFIGGVSVVPNGISFFATMKGTWQDPFGAKGIALTDVSLQIGSDFEGVPSIGIAGGLTVGAFQGSAAVSFNSQNPAQSVLIVAFNHLSLMDVVATFCPSEVAADIPADVQGTLAGISLEDVDLYVVPEDTSIGALNYRQGLRVGGKLHVSGFTAQADVEIDQQTGVKASGSLSPVVVGDVFSLTGTDPKDGPDLDIEVTTAAVPKIAFDGQVNLLGVTAGASVSLSDSGFDFRCAGRVFELFSASVHSYGGNLQSGAGFMVHADMQQDFLSDLARRAAAVLQQAGADAQARIVGAQQSVSAAQADVQRFTASVQSAQSDLAKKQADAQAQLQGLSAQLAQAQQALGAVDAQIATTRAQIQAERDAAAAKLRDLQQKLASAQAAVSALNGQISGQQAQIDRLNGEIDWWKNWYDNLAWYDKAWGWTKLGAEVGWRGAQIADFEVTLQGLRGSLAAAAGVLQTAQQAVNTALAAQANYPIDQDPRILTLAGAEAAARTALQGAQSALSAAQQATSALISAASQAVDAFQQQLGTANLALEAANAALAQLNGAIGAVAAVSAYIAAHGIDSLVDVRSASFTGTLDATSGGSVTLDADVVFQGNAEQLHLSYDFHDLAAGAQAMAKAVLPSLPV
;
A
#
# COMPACT_ATOMS: atom_id res chain seq x y z
N MET A 1 54.85 -42.61 121.82
CA MET A 1 56.10 -41.91 122.15
C MET A 1 56.44 -41.01 120.96
N THR A 2 56.13 -39.71 120.94
CA THR A 2 56.87 -38.55 121.56
C THR A 2 58.31 -38.44 121.01
N THR A 3 58.82 -37.31 120.51
CA THR A 3 58.70 -35.88 120.93
C THR A 3 59.43 -35.00 119.88
N THR A 4 58.82 -33.98 119.28
CA THR A 4 58.95 -32.51 119.53
C THR A 4 60.37 -31.91 119.64
N MET A 5 60.66 -30.86 118.84
CA MET A 5 60.96 -29.48 119.30
C MET A 5 61.20 -28.52 118.10
N SER A 6 60.95 -27.23 118.37
CA SER A 6 60.56 -26.15 117.45
C SER A 6 61.68 -25.18 116.99
N SER A 7 61.28 -24.22 116.13
CA SER A 7 61.81 -22.86 115.83
C SER A 7 62.21 -22.69 114.35
N SER A 8 61.96 -21.59 113.63
CA SER A 8 61.58 -20.21 113.97
C SER A 8 60.77 -19.56 112.83
N ILE A 9 59.85 -18.65 113.19
CA ILE A 9 59.16 -17.73 112.27
C ILE A 9 60.18 -16.73 111.69
N ALA A 10 60.27 -16.65 110.37
CA ALA A 10 60.96 -15.59 109.63
C ALA A 10 59.93 -14.84 108.78
N ALA A 11 60.00 -13.51 108.82
CA ALA A 11 59.07 -12.59 108.16
C ALA A 11 59.08 -12.75 106.63
N PRO A 12 57.95 -12.55 105.92
CA PRO A 12 57.91 -12.57 104.47
C PRO A 12 58.65 -11.35 103.89
N LEU A 13 59.53 -11.58 102.91
CA LEU A 13 60.03 -10.54 102.00
C LEU A 13 58.86 -9.94 101.21
N PRO A 14 58.84 -8.63 100.93
CA PRO A 14 57.73 -8.00 100.23
C PRO A 14 57.66 -8.52 98.78
N THR A 15 56.63 -9.31 98.49
CA THR A 15 56.21 -9.61 97.12
C THR A 15 55.85 -8.29 96.45
N ALA A 16 56.55 -7.93 95.37
CA ALA A 16 56.13 -6.84 94.50
C ALA A 16 54.66 -7.09 94.10
N PRO A 17 53.76 -6.11 94.25
CA PRO A 17 52.34 -6.31 93.99
C PRO A 17 52.16 -6.73 92.53
N ALA A 18 51.54 -7.89 92.31
CA ALA A 18 51.15 -8.33 90.98
C ALA A 18 50.21 -7.28 90.38
N THR A 19 50.51 -6.82 89.17
CA THR A 19 49.66 -5.84 88.50
C THR A 19 48.56 -6.58 87.75
N VAL A 20 47.30 -6.22 88.03
CA VAL A 20 46.12 -6.81 87.40
C VAL A 20 45.70 -5.95 86.22
N PHE A 21 45.63 -6.57 85.05
CA PHE A 21 45.15 -5.99 83.80
C PHE A 21 43.75 -6.55 83.54
N SER A 22 42.77 -5.66 83.36
CA SER A 22 41.39 -6.01 83.06
C SER A 22 40.87 -5.21 81.87
N LEU A 23 39.83 -5.74 81.23
CA LEU A 23 39.07 -5.07 80.19
C LEU A 23 37.74 -4.57 80.81
N PRO A 24 37.31 -3.30 80.59
CA PRO A 24 36.11 -2.76 81.21
C PRO A 24 34.86 -3.59 80.89
N GLY A 25 34.05 -3.90 81.91
CA GLY A 25 32.82 -4.67 81.74
C GLY A 25 33.00 -6.18 81.55
N VAL A 26 34.24 -6.68 81.38
CA VAL A 26 34.54 -8.10 81.13
C VAL A 26 35.13 -8.74 82.40
N SER A 27 34.29 -9.39 83.20
CA SER A 27 34.68 -9.93 84.51
C SER A 27 35.34 -11.31 84.48
N TRP A 28 35.14 -12.05 83.39
CA TRP A 28 35.71 -13.38 83.20
C TRP A 28 37.15 -13.33 82.64
N LEU A 29 37.66 -12.16 82.27
CA LEU A 29 39.01 -11.98 81.71
C LEU A 29 39.90 -11.14 82.64
N ALA A 30 41.02 -11.71 83.09
CA ALA A 30 42.03 -10.95 83.83
C ALA A 30 43.43 -11.50 83.56
N LEU A 31 44.40 -10.61 83.44
CA LEU A 31 45.82 -10.97 83.37
C LEU A 31 46.53 -10.40 84.59
N GLN A 32 47.20 -11.26 85.37
CA GLN A 32 48.05 -10.82 86.49
C GLN A 32 49.51 -10.98 86.09
N VAL A 33 50.29 -9.89 86.03
CA VAL A 33 51.70 -9.95 85.62
C VAL A 33 52.62 -9.67 86.81
N GLN A 34 53.66 -10.50 86.95
CA GLN A 34 54.74 -10.35 87.90
C GLN A 34 56.09 -10.55 87.19
N GLY A 35 56.80 -9.46 86.90
CA GLY A 35 57.99 -9.52 86.05
C GLY A 35 57.61 -9.77 84.59
N THR A 36 58.18 -10.81 83.96
CA THR A 36 57.83 -11.26 82.60
C THR A 36 56.84 -12.42 82.58
N THR A 37 56.50 -12.99 83.75
CA THR A 37 55.53 -14.09 83.86
C THR A 37 54.17 -13.54 84.28
N GLY A 38 53.11 -13.99 83.60
CA GLY A 38 51.73 -13.65 83.92
C GLY A 38 50.86 -14.89 84.13
N THR A 39 49.74 -14.72 84.83
CA THR A 39 48.65 -15.69 84.87
C THR A 39 47.45 -15.07 84.17
N LEU A 40 47.06 -15.66 83.03
CA LEU A 40 45.87 -15.29 82.28
C LEU A 40 44.70 -16.15 82.79
N THR A 41 43.69 -15.51 83.35
CA THR A 41 42.43 -16.13 83.77
C THR A 41 41.35 -15.81 82.75
N VAL A 42 40.70 -16.85 82.24
CA VAL A 42 39.61 -16.81 81.25
C VAL A 42 38.49 -17.72 81.77
N GLY A 43 37.43 -17.12 82.32
CA GLY A 43 36.34 -17.84 82.99
C GLY A 43 36.86 -18.67 84.17
N SER A 44 36.67 -19.99 84.11
CA SER A 44 37.16 -20.94 85.10
C SER A 44 38.57 -21.48 84.83
N ALA A 45 39.18 -21.12 83.69
CA ALA A 45 40.51 -21.56 83.30
C ALA A 45 41.57 -20.52 83.69
N SER A 46 42.73 -20.99 84.15
CA SER A 46 43.90 -20.13 84.41
C SER A 46 45.14 -20.77 83.77
N VAL A 47 45.87 -19.98 82.98
CA VAL A 47 47.07 -20.44 82.26
C VAL A 47 48.23 -19.49 82.53
N THR A 48 49.41 -20.05 82.77
CA THR A 48 50.64 -19.28 82.90
C THR A 48 51.12 -18.85 81.51
N VAL A 49 51.39 -17.54 81.35
CA VAL A 49 51.80 -16.91 80.10
C VAL A 49 53.07 -16.10 80.30
N GLU A 50 53.81 -15.86 79.23
CA GLU A 50 54.93 -14.92 79.23
C GLU A 50 54.48 -13.62 78.56
N VAL A 51 54.82 -12.47 79.16
CA VAL A 51 54.43 -11.15 78.68
C VAL A 51 55.69 -10.32 78.49
N THR A 52 56.09 -10.15 77.23
CA THR A 52 57.28 -9.37 76.86
C THR A 52 56.85 -8.05 76.21
N PRO A 53 57.36 -6.89 76.69
CA PRO A 53 57.09 -5.60 76.05
C PRO A 53 57.71 -5.54 74.64
N PRO A 54 56.94 -5.16 73.60
CA PRO A 54 57.49 -4.86 72.28
C PRO A 54 58.46 -3.68 72.33
N ALA A 55 59.54 -3.74 71.55
CA ALA A 55 60.58 -2.71 71.53
C ALA A 55 60.11 -1.37 70.91
N ASP A 56 59.02 -1.40 70.16
CA ASP A 56 58.40 -0.25 69.47
C ASP A 56 57.33 0.46 70.30
N GLY A 57 57.05 -0.01 71.52
CA GLY A 57 56.03 0.55 72.40
C GLY A 57 54.59 0.17 72.05
N SER A 58 54.39 -0.76 71.10
CA SER A 58 53.07 -1.32 70.82
C SER A 58 52.55 -2.22 71.97
N PRO A 59 51.23 -2.46 72.07
CA PRO A 59 50.68 -3.40 73.06
C PRO A 59 51.25 -4.81 72.88
N ALA A 60 51.60 -5.48 73.99
CA ALA A 60 52.06 -6.86 73.97
C ALA A 60 50.90 -7.80 73.59
N GLN A 61 51.16 -8.78 72.72
CA GLN A 61 50.17 -9.80 72.33
C GLN A 61 50.43 -11.10 73.09
N VAL A 62 49.39 -11.65 73.71
CA VAL A 62 49.46 -12.95 74.40
C VAL A 62 48.37 -13.85 73.85
N ARG A 63 48.76 -14.99 73.28
CA ARG A 63 47.83 -15.99 72.72
C ARG A 63 47.93 -17.31 73.48
N VAL A 64 46.77 -17.89 73.82
CA VAL A 64 46.65 -19.15 74.55
C VAL A 64 45.56 -20.02 73.92
N ASP A 65 45.82 -21.31 73.78
CA ASP A 65 44.82 -22.27 73.32
C ASP A 65 43.99 -22.79 74.50
N LEU A 66 42.65 -22.73 74.40
CA LEU A 66 41.73 -22.99 75.52
C LEU A 66 40.57 -23.92 75.13
N SER A 67 40.85 -24.98 74.39
CA SER A 67 39.85 -25.90 73.83
C SER A 67 38.94 -26.61 74.84
N THR A 68 39.27 -26.59 76.14
CA THR A 68 38.44 -27.15 77.21
C THR A 68 37.33 -26.20 77.69
N LEU A 69 37.38 -24.93 77.30
CA LEU A 69 36.41 -23.91 77.66
C LEU A 69 35.40 -23.72 76.53
N THR A 70 34.12 -23.55 76.86
CA THR A 70 33.08 -23.27 75.87
C THR A 70 32.65 -21.80 75.91
N VAL A 71 32.13 -21.29 74.80
CA VAL A 71 31.58 -19.93 74.75
C VAL A 71 30.41 -19.78 75.73
N GLY A 72 29.56 -20.80 75.87
CA GLY A 72 28.45 -20.80 76.82
C GLY A 72 28.91 -20.68 78.28
N ALA A 73 30.06 -21.28 78.65
CA ALA A 73 30.63 -21.12 79.98
C ALA A 73 31.12 -19.69 80.24
N LEU A 74 31.66 -19.02 79.22
CA LEU A 74 32.05 -17.61 79.30
C LEU A 74 30.83 -16.68 79.41
N ILE A 75 29.81 -16.90 78.60
CA ILE A 75 28.56 -16.13 78.66
C ILE A 75 27.88 -16.32 80.04
N ALA A 76 27.90 -17.53 80.62
CA ALA A 76 27.36 -17.77 81.95
C ALA A 76 28.16 -17.08 83.08
N ALA A 77 29.46 -16.83 82.87
CA ALA A 77 30.33 -16.09 83.80
C ALA A 77 30.30 -14.56 83.57
N ALA A 78 29.63 -14.11 82.50
CA ALA A 78 29.52 -12.71 82.12
C ALA A 78 28.46 -11.97 82.95
N GLY A 79 28.77 -10.75 83.39
CA GLY A 79 27.81 -9.88 84.08
C GLY A 79 26.82 -9.21 83.12
N SER A 80 25.79 -8.54 83.66
CA SER A 80 24.79 -7.82 82.85
C SER A 80 25.34 -6.63 82.04
N SER A 81 26.57 -6.20 82.32
CA SER A 81 27.28 -5.13 81.61
C SER A 81 28.36 -5.66 80.65
N ASP A 82 28.47 -6.99 80.50
CA ASP A 82 29.48 -7.62 79.66
C ASP A 82 29.09 -7.58 78.17
N PRO A 83 30.00 -7.22 77.25
CA PRO A 83 29.71 -7.22 75.81
C PRO A 83 29.19 -8.57 75.29
N LEU A 84 29.64 -9.71 75.83
CA LEU A 84 29.14 -11.03 75.42
C LEU A 84 27.67 -11.25 75.79
N SER A 85 27.17 -10.58 76.84
CA SER A 85 25.75 -10.62 77.22
C SER A 85 24.85 -9.84 76.24
N SER A 86 25.44 -9.01 75.38
CA SER A 86 24.71 -8.24 74.36
C SER A 86 24.52 -8.98 73.04
N LEU A 87 25.17 -10.13 72.85
CA LEU A 87 25.04 -10.96 71.65
C LEU A 87 23.60 -11.43 71.45
N PRO A 88 23.12 -11.55 70.20
CA PRO A 88 21.75 -11.97 69.93
C PRO A 88 21.54 -13.45 70.32
N SER A 89 20.32 -13.78 70.76
CA SER A 89 19.96 -15.14 71.19
C SER A 89 20.17 -16.20 70.09
N ALA A 90 19.95 -15.82 68.83
CA ALA A 90 20.18 -16.68 67.67
C ALA A 90 21.64 -17.10 67.50
N LEU A 91 22.58 -16.17 67.73
CA LEU A 91 24.02 -16.45 67.63
C LEU A 91 24.53 -17.18 68.88
N THR A 92 24.13 -16.72 70.07
CA THR A 92 24.55 -17.35 71.34
C THR A 92 24.07 -18.79 71.44
N GLY A 93 22.85 -19.09 70.97
CA GLY A 93 22.34 -20.45 70.88
C GLY A 93 23.23 -21.34 70.02
N ALA A 94 23.67 -20.86 68.85
CA ALA A 94 24.49 -21.60 67.90
C ALA A 94 25.89 -21.93 68.43
N ILE A 95 26.56 -20.95 69.05
CA ILE A 95 27.98 -21.11 69.45
C ILE A 95 28.16 -21.52 70.92
N SER A 96 27.11 -21.61 71.72
CA SER A 96 27.20 -21.88 73.16
C SER A 96 27.96 -23.16 73.53
N SER A 97 27.80 -24.22 72.74
CA SER A 97 28.50 -25.51 72.93
C SER A 97 29.87 -25.56 72.27
N ALA A 98 30.23 -24.56 71.48
CA ALA A 98 31.49 -24.54 70.76
C ALA A 98 32.67 -24.26 71.70
N ALA A 99 33.80 -24.91 71.43
CA ALA A 99 35.03 -24.74 72.19
C ALA A 99 35.72 -23.43 71.81
N VAL A 100 36.31 -22.75 72.78
CA VAL A 100 37.19 -21.60 72.54
C VAL A 100 38.55 -22.15 72.12
N THR A 101 38.85 -22.14 70.83
CA THR A 101 40.08 -22.74 70.30
C THR A 101 41.31 -21.95 70.73
N SER A 102 41.25 -20.62 70.65
CA SER A 102 42.30 -19.74 71.17
C SER A 102 41.74 -18.43 71.69
N VAL A 103 42.43 -17.86 72.68
CA VAL A 103 42.21 -16.51 73.20
C VAL A 103 43.48 -15.71 72.99
N SER A 104 43.37 -14.57 72.31
CA SER A 104 44.45 -13.60 72.12
C SER A 104 44.12 -12.31 72.85
N ILE A 105 45.02 -11.76 73.66
CA ILE A 105 44.83 -10.48 74.34
C ILE A 105 45.90 -9.48 73.97
N SER A 106 45.49 -8.23 73.84
CA SER A 106 46.37 -7.08 73.62
C SER A 106 46.54 -6.28 74.91
N VAL A 107 47.78 -6.17 75.39
CA VAL A 107 48.10 -5.64 76.72
C VAL A 107 48.93 -4.36 76.61
N ASP A 108 48.39 -3.24 77.09
CA ASP A 108 49.12 -1.98 77.24
C ASP A 108 49.80 -1.97 78.62
N LEU A 109 51.07 -2.38 78.63
CA LEU A 109 51.87 -2.50 79.85
C LEU A 109 52.14 -1.14 80.51
N ALA A 110 52.28 -0.06 79.73
CA ALA A 110 52.52 1.28 80.25
C ALA A 110 51.23 1.90 80.83
N GLY A 111 50.11 1.69 80.13
CA GLY A 111 48.77 2.14 80.55
C GLY A 111 48.10 1.23 81.58
N HIS A 112 48.74 0.14 82.01
CA HIS A 112 48.25 -0.83 82.99
C HIS A 112 46.82 -1.35 82.68
N ARG A 113 46.54 -1.67 81.41
CA ARG A 113 45.19 -2.04 80.95
C ARG A 113 45.21 -3.04 79.79
N LEU A 114 44.13 -3.81 79.65
CA LEU A 114 43.85 -4.54 78.41
C LEU A 114 43.26 -3.58 77.36
N VAL A 115 43.76 -3.69 76.14
CA VAL A 115 43.30 -2.91 74.97
C VAL A 115 42.29 -3.71 74.16
N GLY A 116 42.42 -5.03 74.12
CA GLY A 116 41.45 -5.91 73.49
C GLY A 116 41.67 -7.39 73.75
N CYS A 117 40.70 -8.20 73.33
CA CYS A 117 40.68 -9.66 73.44
C CYS A 117 39.97 -10.26 72.22
N GLU A 118 40.58 -11.24 71.56
CA GLU A 118 39.99 -12.03 70.48
C GLU A 118 39.76 -13.46 70.95
N LEU A 119 38.53 -13.95 70.79
CA LEU A 119 38.11 -15.31 71.09
C LEU A 119 37.84 -16.06 69.79
N THR A 120 38.71 -16.97 69.39
CA THR A 120 38.44 -17.85 68.24
C THR A 120 37.65 -19.06 68.72
N VAL A 121 36.55 -19.36 68.04
CA VAL A 121 35.60 -20.42 68.40
C VAL A 121 35.71 -21.56 67.38
N SER A 122 35.59 -22.81 67.83
CA SER A 122 35.55 -23.96 66.94
C SER A 122 34.33 -23.90 66.02
N ALA A 123 34.49 -24.33 64.77
CA ALA A 123 33.37 -24.46 63.84
C ALA A 123 32.23 -25.28 64.44
N VAL A 124 30.99 -24.83 64.26
CA VAL A 124 29.79 -25.61 64.56
C VAL A 124 29.23 -26.21 63.27
N PRO A 125 28.60 -27.40 63.32
CA PRO A 125 28.18 -28.12 62.11
C PRO A 125 27.25 -27.31 61.21
N SER A 126 26.24 -26.64 61.79
CA SER A 126 25.39 -25.71 61.05
C SER A 126 24.76 -24.65 61.95
N TRP A 127 24.45 -23.51 61.36
CA TRP A 127 23.70 -22.41 61.96
C TRP A 127 22.72 -21.86 60.93
N ALA A 128 21.44 -21.68 61.30
CA ALA A 128 20.40 -21.27 60.36
C ALA A 128 19.79 -19.89 60.70
N PRO A 129 20.55 -18.77 60.56
CA PRO A 129 19.99 -17.43 60.78
C PRO A 129 18.82 -17.18 59.80
N GLY A 130 17.66 -16.79 60.34
CA GLY A 130 16.44 -16.60 59.55
C GLY A 130 15.99 -17.83 58.74
N GLY A 131 16.45 -19.03 59.12
CA GLY A 131 16.17 -20.30 58.46
C GLY A 131 17.05 -20.63 57.26
N VAL A 132 18.01 -19.78 56.89
CA VAL A 132 18.99 -20.05 55.81
C VAL A 132 20.20 -20.75 56.43
N GLU A 133 20.54 -21.95 55.97
CA GLU A 133 21.60 -22.77 56.58
C GLU A 133 23.01 -22.30 56.18
N LEU A 134 23.86 -22.14 57.19
CA LEU A 134 25.30 -21.88 57.10
C LEU A 134 26.03 -23.05 57.78
N ASP A 135 26.69 -23.88 56.97
CA ASP A 135 27.45 -25.03 57.43
C ASP A 135 28.86 -24.63 57.89
N ASP A 136 29.50 -25.47 58.71
CA ASP A 136 30.88 -25.27 59.21
C ASP A 136 31.13 -23.85 59.78
N PHE A 137 30.11 -23.29 60.44
CA PHE A 137 30.12 -21.91 60.92
C PHE A 137 31.16 -21.71 62.04
N ALA A 138 32.21 -20.96 61.75
CA ALA A 138 33.29 -20.62 62.68
C ALA A 138 33.39 -19.11 62.84
N VAL A 139 33.59 -18.64 64.07
CA VAL A 139 33.67 -17.20 64.37
C VAL A 139 34.84 -16.86 65.29
N THR A 140 35.31 -15.63 65.16
CA THR A 140 36.18 -14.93 66.09
C THR A 140 35.40 -13.76 66.67
N VAL A 141 35.30 -13.69 67.99
CA VAL A 141 34.68 -12.58 68.72
C VAL A 141 35.80 -11.69 69.23
N ALA A 142 35.90 -10.48 68.68
CA ALA A 142 36.85 -9.46 69.11
C ALA A 142 36.17 -8.49 70.08
N LEU A 143 36.81 -8.24 71.22
CA LEU A 143 36.41 -7.29 72.25
C LEU A 143 37.47 -6.20 72.30
N THR A 144 37.11 -4.97 71.98
CA THR A 144 38.06 -3.85 71.87
C THR A 144 37.66 -2.73 72.82
N ARG A 145 38.63 -2.18 73.56
CA ARG A 145 38.38 -1.05 74.45
C ARG A 145 37.99 0.20 73.64
N SER A 146 36.89 0.86 74.02
CA SER A 146 36.43 2.13 73.43
C SER A 146 36.36 3.25 74.47
N SER A 147 36.00 4.47 74.05
CA SER A 147 35.79 5.63 74.95
C SER A 147 34.66 5.41 75.95
N ASP A 148 33.64 4.64 75.55
CA ASP A 148 32.39 4.45 76.28
C ASP A 148 32.26 3.06 76.94
N GLY A 149 33.31 2.23 76.86
CA GLY A 149 33.32 0.87 77.42
C GLY A 149 34.16 -0.10 76.60
N THR A 150 33.53 -1.22 76.20
CA THR A 150 34.13 -2.26 75.36
C THR A 150 33.21 -2.53 74.18
N ALA A 151 33.72 -2.36 72.97
CA ALA A 151 33.07 -2.71 71.72
C ALA A 151 33.22 -4.21 71.43
N ILE A 152 32.29 -4.76 70.66
CA ILE A 152 32.28 -6.17 70.26
C ILE A 152 32.10 -6.25 68.74
N ASP A 153 33.01 -6.96 68.09
CA ASP A 153 32.99 -7.25 66.67
C ASP A 153 33.07 -8.76 66.48
N VAL A 154 32.32 -9.31 65.54
CA VAL A 154 32.29 -10.74 65.27
C VAL A 154 32.56 -10.97 63.80
N THR A 155 33.60 -11.72 63.49
CA THR A 155 33.97 -12.11 62.12
C THR A 155 34.09 -13.62 62.03
N GLY A 156 34.00 -14.21 60.86
CA GLY A 156 33.99 -15.65 60.73
C GLY A 156 34.05 -16.16 59.31
N THR A 157 33.93 -17.48 59.20
CA THR A 157 33.80 -18.20 57.94
C THR A 157 32.68 -19.22 58.07
N ALA A 158 31.98 -19.49 56.97
CA ALA A 158 30.97 -20.54 56.90
C ALA A 158 30.94 -21.12 55.47
N VAL A 159 30.08 -22.11 55.26
CA VAL A 159 29.72 -22.63 53.95
C VAL A 159 28.24 -22.33 53.71
N PHE A 160 27.95 -21.58 52.65
CA PHE A 160 26.59 -21.26 52.21
C PHE A 160 26.35 -21.93 50.85
N ALA A 161 25.31 -22.77 50.76
CA ALA A 161 24.95 -23.47 49.52
C ALA A 161 26.13 -24.22 48.86
N GLY A 162 27.03 -24.79 49.67
CA GLY A 162 28.23 -25.49 49.20
C GLY A 162 29.44 -24.60 48.88
N ALA A 163 29.32 -23.27 48.95
CA ALA A 163 30.39 -22.31 48.71
C ALA A 163 30.91 -21.69 50.02
N GLY A 164 32.21 -21.51 50.15
CA GLY A 164 32.80 -20.82 51.30
C GLY A 164 32.43 -19.33 51.33
N VAL A 165 32.02 -18.82 52.49
CA VAL A 165 31.68 -17.42 52.72
C VAL A 165 32.43 -16.84 53.92
N ALA A 166 32.82 -15.57 53.82
CA ALA A 166 33.34 -14.78 54.94
C ALA A 166 32.18 -14.07 55.62
N VAL A 167 32.08 -14.21 56.95
CA VAL A 167 30.97 -13.71 57.75
C VAL A 167 31.41 -12.53 58.61
N SER A 168 30.56 -11.52 58.72
CA SER A 168 30.67 -10.40 59.65
C SER A 168 29.34 -10.20 60.35
N ILE A 169 29.36 -10.05 61.66
CA ILE A 169 28.19 -9.76 62.47
C ILE A 169 28.46 -8.46 63.23
N THR A 170 27.67 -7.45 62.91
CA THR A 170 27.84 -6.08 63.40
C THR A 170 26.65 -5.67 64.24
N ARG A 171 26.89 -4.73 65.16
CA ARG A 171 25.86 -4.17 66.04
C ARG A 171 25.65 -2.69 65.73
N ASP A 172 24.40 -2.30 65.49
CA ASP A 172 23.98 -0.90 65.49
C ASP A 172 23.80 -0.41 66.94
N PRO A 173 24.62 0.55 67.42
CA PRO A 173 24.50 1.07 68.78
C PRO A 173 23.22 1.91 69.01
N ALA A 174 22.53 2.36 67.96
CA ALA A 174 21.31 3.16 68.06
C ALA A 174 20.04 2.31 68.29
N VAL A 175 20.12 1.00 68.04
CA VAL A 175 19.00 0.06 68.15
C VAL A 175 19.18 -0.82 69.38
N THR A 176 18.07 -1.23 70.01
CA THR A 176 18.09 -2.09 71.21
C THR A 176 17.47 -3.46 70.92
N GLY A 177 17.94 -4.50 71.59
CA GLY A 177 17.45 -5.88 71.42
C GLY A 177 18.08 -6.60 70.22
N ALA A 178 17.47 -7.73 69.82
CA ALA A 178 18.01 -8.61 68.77
C ALA A 178 18.07 -7.94 67.38
N GLY A 179 17.18 -6.98 67.11
CA GLY A 179 17.18 -6.21 65.85
C GLY A 179 18.34 -5.21 65.75
N ALA A 180 19.15 -5.05 66.79
CA ALA A 180 20.38 -4.24 66.75
C ALA A 180 21.54 -4.96 66.05
N TRP A 181 21.38 -6.24 65.69
CA TRP A 181 22.46 -7.05 65.13
C TRP A 181 22.16 -7.47 63.69
N SER A 182 23.11 -7.22 62.80
CA SER A 182 23.06 -7.61 61.40
C SER A 182 24.17 -8.60 61.06
N LEU A 183 23.81 -9.60 60.27
CA LEU A 183 24.69 -10.52 59.60
C LEU A 183 24.96 -10.00 58.19
N HIS A 184 26.22 -10.02 57.78
CA HIS A 184 26.66 -9.87 56.40
C HIS A 184 27.61 -11.02 56.07
N ALA A 185 27.41 -11.71 54.97
CA ALA A 185 28.34 -12.72 54.48
C ALA A 185 28.60 -12.55 52.98
N GLY A 186 29.88 -12.52 52.61
CA GLY A 186 30.34 -12.42 51.23
C GLY A 186 31.04 -13.68 50.77
N LEU A 187 31.09 -13.92 49.45
CA LEU A 187 31.81 -15.07 48.88
C LEU A 187 33.30 -15.01 49.23
N ALA A 188 33.87 -16.13 49.67
CA ALA A 188 35.31 -16.21 49.95
C ALA A 188 36.12 -16.19 48.64
N ASP A 189 37.38 -15.72 48.72
CA ASP A 189 38.27 -15.66 47.55
C ASP A 189 38.41 -17.04 46.88
N GLY A 190 38.08 -17.10 45.58
CA GLY A 190 38.17 -18.31 44.77
C GLY A 190 37.03 -19.32 44.94
N ALA A 191 36.03 -19.04 45.79
CA ALA A 191 34.80 -19.82 45.83
C ALA A 191 33.90 -19.49 44.64
N THR A 192 33.08 -20.45 44.23
CA THR A 192 32.08 -20.30 43.15
C THR A 192 30.72 -20.70 43.70
N LEU A 193 29.68 -19.96 43.33
CA LEU A 193 28.31 -20.23 43.73
C LEU A 193 27.40 -20.07 42.51
N ASP A 194 26.50 -21.03 42.32
CA ASP A 194 25.55 -21.02 41.22
C ASP A 194 24.15 -20.64 41.72
N VAL A 195 23.33 -20.06 40.83
CA VAL A 195 21.97 -19.59 41.19
C VAL A 195 21.07 -20.72 41.67
N SER A 196 21.19 -21.92 41.10
CA SER A 196 20.39 -23.09 41.50
C SER A 196 20.65 -23.49 42.96
N ALA A 197 21.93 -23.47 43.38
CA ALA A 197 22.35 -23.79 44.75
C ALA A 197 21.90 -22.71 45.74
N ALA A 198 22.07 -21.43 45.39
CA ALA A 198 21.62 -20.31 46.20
C ALA A 198 20.09 -20.32 46.40
N ALA A 199 19.31 -20.57 45.33
CA ALA A 199 17.86 -20.69 45.40
C ALA A 199 17.41 -21.86 46.30
N ALA A 200 18.10 -23.01 46.20
CA ALA A 200 17.81 -24.18 47.01
C ALA A 200 18.01 -23.93 48.52
N ALA A 201 18.99 -23.10 48.91
CA ALA A 201 19.18 -22.69 50.31
C ALA A 201 17.99 -21.87 50.85
N TYR A 202 17.26 -21.19 49.97
CA TYR A 202 16.01 -20.50 50.28
C TYR A 202 14.76 -21.39 50.12
N GLY A 203 14.91 -22.67 49.77
CA GLY A 203 13.79 -23.57 49.50
C GLY A 203 13.04 -23.23 48.20
N LEU A 204 13.70 -22.51 47.30
CA LEU A 204 13.18 -22.12 45.99
C LEU A 204 13.72 -23.04 44.89
N THR A 205 13.03 -23.09 43.76
CA THR A 205 13.47 -23.80 42.57
C THR A 205 13.38 -22.86 41.38
N VAL A 206 14.50 -22.61 40.71
CA VAL A 206 14.55 -21.83 39.47
C VAL A 206 14.10 -22.69 38.29
N ALA A 207 13.47 -22.05 37.29
CA ALA A 207 13.01 -22.74 36.08
C ALA A 207 14.17 -23.38 35.30
N SER A 208 13.95 -24.57 34.74
CA SER A 208 14.98 -25.32 34.00
C SER A 208 15.41 -24.67 32.67
N ALA A 209 14.63 -23.72 32.16
CA ALA A 209 14.96 -22.95 30.97
C ALA A 209 15.95 -21.79 31.25
N LEU A 210 16.19 -21.46 32.53
CA LEU A 210 17.24 -20.54 32.94
C LEU A 210 18.59 -21.29 32.97
N PRO A 211 19.66 -20.79 32.31
CA PRO A 211 20.99 -21.37 32.48
C PRO A 211 21.45 -21.20 33.94
N ASP A 212 22.24 -22.14 34.45
CA ASP A 212 22.77 -22.00 35.80
C ASP A 212 23.81 -20.88 35.83
N LEU A 213 23.46 -19.79 36.52
CA LEU A 213 24.23 -18.54 36.51
C LEU A 213 25.35 -18.63 37.56
N VAL A 214 26.60 -18.42 37.12
CA VAL A 214 27.75 -18.30 38.01
C VAL A 214 27.71 -16.92 38.68
N LEU A 215 27.58 -16.91 40.01
CA LEU A 215 27.35 -15.70 40.80
C LEU A 215 28.66 -15.04 41.25
N THR A 216 28.64 -13.71 41.26
CA THR A 216 29.73 -12.83 41.69
C THR A 216 29.17 -11.70 42.55
N GLY A 217 30.03 -11.07 43.37
CA GLY A 217 29.59 -9.99 44.27
C GLY A 217 28.50 -10.44 45.26
N CYS A 218 28.50 -11.72 45.65
CA CYS A 218 27.46 -12.29 46.50
C CYS A 218 27.46 -11.62 47.87
N ALA A 219 26.29 -11.23 48.34
CA ALA A 219 26.06 -10.69 49.68
C ALA A 219 24.82 -11.35 50.28
N LEU A 220 25.01 -12.03 51.41
CA LEU A 220 23.96 -12.57 52.27
C LEU A 220 23.82 -11.65 53.48
N ASP A 221 22.71 -10.93 53.57
CA ASP A 221 22.41 -9.97 54.62
C ASP A 221 21.22 -10.43 55.45
N GLY A 222 21.25 -10.25 56.75
CA GLY A 222 20.12 -10.65 57.60
C GLY A 222 20.08 -9.99 58.96
N THR A 223 18.87 -9.82 59.49
CA THR A 223 18.65 -9.36 60.86
C THR A 223 18.62 -10.56 61.82
N LEU A 224 19.36 -10.48 62.92
CA LEU A 224 19.48 -11.60 63.87
C LEU A 224 18.31 -11.69 64.86
N ASP A 225 17.23 -10.95 64.63
CA ASP A 225 15.92 -11.16 65.26
C ASP A 225 15.03 -12.16 64.49
N GLY A 226 15.48 -12.63 63.32
CA GLY A 226 14.76 -13.59 62.48
C GLY A 226 13.67 -12.97 61.60
N SER A 227 13.63 -11.64 61.47
CA SER A 227 12.62 -10.95 60.67
C SER A 227 12.85 -11.06 59.16
N ALA A 228 14.11 -11.00 58.69
CA ALA A 228 14.44 -11.11 57.28
C ALA A 228 15.89 -11.56 57.03
N VAL A 229 16.08 -12.34 55.97
CA VAL A 229 17.40 -12.64 55.38
C VAL A 229 17.29 -12.52 53.87
N SER A 230 18.20 -11.79 53.25
CA SER A 230 18.26 -11.52 51.82
C SER A 230 19.63 -11.92 51.25
N PHE A 231 19.63 -12.39 50.02
CA PHE A 231 20.82 -12.70 49.26
C PHE A 231 20.76 -11.90 47.96
N THR A 232 21.84 -11.23 47.62
CA THR A 232 22.00 -10.50 46.35
C THR A 232 23.29 -10.94 45.66
N ALA A 233 23.26 -11.02 44.34
CA ALA A 233 24.45 -11.31 43.53
C ALA A 233 24.27 -10.80 42.11
N SER A 234 25.37 -10.65 41.37
CA SER A 234 25.38 -10.42 39.93
C SER A 234 25.99 -11.60 39.18
N SER A 235 25.68 -11.74 37.90
CA SER A 235 26.27 -12.76 37.04
C SER A 235 26.77 -12.17 35.73
N SER A 236 27.89 -12.70 35.25
CA SER A 236 28.44 -12.42 33.90
C SER A 236 28.15 -13.55 32.91
N THR A 237 27.32 -14.52 33.31
CA THR A 237 26.91 -15.63 32.45
C THR A 237 26.02 -15.08 31.34
N ASP A 238 26.29 -15.46 30.09
CA ASP A 238 25.42 -15.08 28.96
C ASP A 238 24.09 -15.84 29.06
N TRP A 239 22.97 -15.13 29.01
CA TRP A 239 21.64 -15.71 28.92
C TRP A 239 20.96 -15.27 27.63
N THR A 240 20.48 -16.24 26.86
CA THR A 240 19.66 -16.00 25.67
C THR A 240 18.29 -16.63 25.88
N ILE A 241 17.25 -15.80 25.84
CA ILE A 241 15.86 -16.26 25.89
C ILE A 241 15.52 -16.84 24.50
N PRO A 242 15.02 -18.08 24.40
CA PRO A 242 14.75 -18.75 23.12
C PRO A 242 13.44 -18.28 22.46
N VAL A 243 13.25 -16.96 22.35
CA VAL A 243 12.14 -16.33 21.64
C VAL A 243 12.68 -15.53 20.46
N GLY A 244 12.11 -15.74 19.28
CA GLY A 244 12.67 -15.28 18.00
C GLY A 244 13.64 -16.28 17.36
N PRO A 245 14.01 -16.08 16.08
CA PRO A 245 14.92 -16.98 15.37
C PRO A 245 16.34 -16.94 15.93
N ASP A 246 16.79 -15.77 16.40
CA ASP A 246 18.13 -15.55 16.95
C ASP A 246 18.18 -15.59 18.49
N GLY A 247 17.00 -15.57 19.15
CA GLY A 247 16.88 -15.42 20.60
C GLY A 247 17.11 -13.99 21.08
N ILE A 248 16.67 -13.70 22.32
CA ILE A 248 16.85 -12.37 22.95
C ILE A 248 17.97 -12.46 23.98
N SER A 249 19.06 -11.73 23.75
CA SER A 249 20.19 -11.68 24.69
C SER A 249 19.88 -10.82 25.92
N VAL A 250 20.17 -11.35 27.11
CA VAL A 250 20.03 -10.67 28.39
C VAL A 250 21.41 -10.36 28.97
N GLY A 251 21.66 -9.11 29.30
CA GLY A 251 22.87 -8.65 30.00
C GLY A 251 22.57 -8.19 31.43
N GLU A 252 23.62 -7.78 32.15
CA GLU A 252 23.54 -7.18 33.49
C GLU A 252 22.73 -8.01 34.49
N LEU A 253 22.97 -9.33 34.50
CA LEU A 253 22.19 -10.25 35.31
C LEU A 253 22.38 -10.01 36.80
N ALA A 254 21.28 -9.94 37.53
CA ALA A 254 21.23 -9.85 38.98
C ALA A 254 20.26 -10.87 39.56
N VAL A 255 20.56 -11.32 40.77
CA VAL A 255 19.77 -12.30 41.51
C VAL A 255 19.49 -11.73 42.89
N GLU A 256 18.24 -11.85 43.31
CA GLU A 256 17.81 -11.52 44.66
C GLU A 256 16.98 -12.68 45.22
N PHE A 257 17.33 -13.17 46.41
CA PHE A 257 16.49 -14.10 47.17
C PHE A 257 16.21 -13.50 48.53
N SER A 258 14.99 -13.62 49.02
CA SER A 258 14.62 -13.13 50.34
C SER A 258 13.76 -14.16 51.07
N ARG A 259 13.92 -14.21 52.39
CA ARG A 259 13.07 -14.98 53.29
C ARG A 259 12.66 -14.09 54.45
N ASN A 260 11.37 -14.06 54.73
CA ASN A 260 10.79 -13.38 55.87
C ASN A 260 9.68 -14.25 56.50
N THR A 261 8.92 -13.69 57.44
CA THR A 261 7.82 -14.41 58.12
C THR A 261 6.67 -14.81 57.20
N ALA A 262 6.54 -14.23 56.00
CA ALA A 262 5.51 -14.57 55.02
C ALA A 262 5.92 -15.71 54.07
N GLY A 263 7.23 -15.97 53.90
CA GLY A 263 7.73 -17.02 53.03
C GLY A 263 9.09 -16.67 52.40
N SER A 264 9.48 -17.45 51.39
CA SER A 264 10.66 -17.17 50.57
C SER A 264 10.22 -16.70 49.19
N THR A 265 10.88 -15.69 48.67
CA THR A 265 10.68 -15.14 47.32
C THR A 265 12.03 -14.87 46.68
N GLY A 266 12.05 -14.74 45.36
CA GLY A 266 13.25 -14.35 44.65
C GLY A 266 12.94 -13.69 43.33
N SER A 267 13.97 -13.10 42.74
CA SER A 267 13.94 -12.65 41.36
C SER A 267 15.28 -12.86 40.68
N VAL A 268 15.23 -13.12 39.38
CA VAL A 268 16.36 -13.00 38.47
C VAL A 268 16.04 -11.86 37.52
N SER A 269 16.89 -10.85 37.46
CA SER A 269 16.70 -9.67 36.64
C SER A 269 17.87 -9.45 35.70
N GLY A 270 17.67 -8.61 34.69
CA GLY A 270 18.69 -8.22 33.74
C GLY A 270 18.17 -7.14 32.79
N THR A 271 18.95 -6.83 31.78
CA THR A 271 18.63 -5.81 30.78
C THR A 271 18.64 -6.45 29.39
N VAL A 272 17.56 -6.27 28.62
CA VAL A 272 17.50 -6.66 27.20
C VAL A 272 17.47 -5.42 26.33
N ARG A 273 18.08 -5.47 25.15
CA ARG A 273 18.02 -4.38 24.19
C ARG A 273 16.98 -4.70 23.13
N LEU A 274 15.86 -3.98 23.13
CA LEU A 274 14.75 -4.17 22.20
C LEU A 274 14.33 -2.82 21.61
N ALA A 275 14.15 -2.75 20.30
CA ALA A 275 13.86 -1.54 19.52
C ALA A 275 14.84 -0.39 19.80
N GLY A 276 16.12 -0.72 20.06
CA GLY A 276 17.16 0.25 20.42
C GLY A 276 17.05 0.84 21.85
N VAL A 277 16.14 0.34 22.69
CA VAL A 277 15.95 0.72 24.08
C VAL A 277 16.46 -0.38 25.00
N ASP A 278 17.16 -0.01 26.07
CA ASP A 278 17.55 -0.94 27.13
C ASP A 278 16.37 -1.11 28.10
N VAL A 279 15.84 -2.33 28.16
CA VAL A 279 14.60 -2.69 28.85
C VAL A 279 14.94 -3.58 30.05
N PRO A 280 14.70 -3.11 31.30
CA PRO A 280 14.90 -3.95 32.47
C PRO A 280 13.84 -5.04 32.50
N ILE A 281 14.31 -6.27 32.68
CA ILE A 281 13.47 -7.46 32.76
C ILE A 281 13.65 -8.14 34.11
N ALA A 282 12.59 -8.73 34.63
CA ALA A 282 12.63 -9.53 35.85
C ALA A 282 11.73 -10.77 35.76
N TYR A 283 12.24 -11.87 36.29
CA TYR A 283 11.55 -13.14 36.52
C TYR A 283 11.42 -13.36 38.04
N ALA A 284 10.21 -13.64 38.53
CA ALA A 284 9.96 -13.89 39.94
C ALA A 284 9.92 -15.39 40.28
N VAL A 285 10.47 -15.76 41.44
CA VAL A 285 10.53 -17.14 41.96
C VAL A 285 9.82 -17.19 43.32
N PRO A 286 8.95 -18.18 43.61
CA PRO A 286 8.59 -19.34 42.78
C PRO A 286 7.56 -19.01 41.67
N GLY A 287 7.70 -19.64 40.51
CA GLY A 287 6.82 -19.45 39.35
C GLY A 287 7.42 -20.01 38.05
N GLY A 288 6.61 -20.09 37.00
CA GLY A 288 7.10 -20.39 35.63
C GLY A 288 7.93 -19.23 35.07
N LEU A 289 8.79 -19.49 34.09
CA LEU A 289 9.71 -18.48 33.54
C LEU A 289 8.97 -17.48 32.66
N THR A 290 8.25 -16.57 33.31
CA THR A 290 7.63 -15.41 32.68
C THR A 290 8.40 -14.16 33.07
N VAL A 291 8.83 -13.43 32.06
CA VAL A 291 9.64 -12.22 32.21
C VAL A 291 8.75 -11.02 31.94
N HIS A 292 8.77 -10.03 32.83
CA HIS A 292 7.98 -8.80 32.67
C HIS A 292 8.86 -7.57 32.52
N ALA A 293 8.39 -6.62 31.71
CA ALA A 293 9.01 -5.30 31.60
C ALA A 293 8.00 -4.20 31.27
N THR A 294 8.39 -2.96 31.54
CA THR A 294 7.63 -1.76 31.16
C THR A 294 8.51 -0.85 30.32
N ILE A 295 8.01 -0.41 29.17
CA ILE A 295 8.72 0.47 28.24
C ILE A 295 7.90 1.74 28.07
N GLY A 296 8.50 2.90 28.35
CA GLY A 296 7.78 4.17 28.36
C GLY A 296 7.25 4.58 26.97
N LYS A 297 8.09 4.46 25.93
CA LYS A 297 7.71 4.75 24.54
C LYS A 297 8.52 3.90 23.57
N VAL A 298 7.87 3.27 22.59
CA VAL A 298 8.54 2.45 21.57
C VAL A 298 7.72 2.39 20.28
N ALA A 299 8.40 2.19 19.14
CA ALA A 299 7.73 1.84 17.90
C ALA A 299 7.41 0.33 17.90
N PRO A 300 6.13 -0.09 17.78
CA PRO A 300 5.75 -1.50 17.93
C PRO A 300 6.44 -2.39 16.91
N PHE A 301 6.50 -1.95 15.65
CA PHE A 301 7.11 -2.73 14.58
C PHE A 301 8.62 -2.83 14.70
N ALA A 302 9.31 -1.85 15.30
CA ALA A 302 10.73 -2.00 15.61
C ALA A 302 10.96 -3.08 16.68
N LEU A 303 10.10 -3.14 17.70
CA LEU A 303 10.16 -4.18 18.73
C LEU A 303 9.85 -5.56 18.15
N ILE A 304 8.81 -5.66 17.31
CA ILE A 304 8.46 -6.92 16.64
C ILE A 304 9.59 -7.35 15.69
N GLN A 305 10.17 -6.44 14.90
CA GLN A 305 11.28 -6.73 13.99
C GLN A 305 12.52 -7.29 14.71
N ASP A 306 12.86 -6.77 15.90
CA ASP A 306 13.97 -7.29 16.70
C ASP A 306 13.72 -8.74 17.17
N VAL A 307 12.45 -9.15 17.29
CA VAL A 307 12.07 -10.49 17.77
C VAL A 307 11.82 -11.48 16.64
N VAL A 308 11.07 -11.12 15.59
CA VAL A 308 10.73 -12.05 14.48
C VAL A 308 11.61 -11.89 13.24
N GLY A 309 12.48 -10.87 13.23
CA GLY A 309 13.32 -10.50 12.09
C GLY A 309 12.63 -9.56 11.10
N ALA A 310 13.43 -8.69 10.47
CA ALA A 310 12.94 -7.68 9.53
C ALA A 310 12.23 -8.26 8.29
N ALA A 311 12.60 -9.47 7.85
CA ALA A 311 11.99 -10.12 6.71
C ALA A 311 10.51 -10.48 6.95
N SER A 312 10.18 -10.92 8.17
CA SER A 312 8.81 -11.32 8.54
C SER A 312 7.85 -10.14 8.56
N VAL A 313 8.30 -8.96 9.01
CA VAL A 313 7.50 -7.73 8.99
C VAL A 313 7.47 -7.13 7.57
N GLY A 314 8.58 -7.15 6.85
CA GLY A 314 8.68 -6.61 5.49
C GLY A 314 7.84 -7.37 4.45
N ALA A 315 7.54 -8.66 4.69
CA ALA A 315 6.71 -9.47 3.79
C ALA A 315 5.27 -8.97 3.66
N LEU A 316 4.73 -8.32 4.71
CA LEU A 316 3.35 -7.83 4.74
C LEU A 316 3.13 -6.52 3.95
N ALA A 317 4.20 -5.91 3.42
CA ALA A 317 4.12 -4.65 2.68
C ALA A 317 3.29 -3.55 3.38
N LEU A 318 3.45 -3.44 4.71
CA LEU A 318 2.65 -2.53 5.55
C LEU A 318 2.76 -1.07 5.08
N PRO A 319 1.65 -0.30 5.09
CA PRO A 319 1.68 1.14 4.90
C PRO A 319 2.69 1.83 5.83
N PRO A 320 3.51 2.78 5.34
CA PRO A 320 4.51 3.49 6.15
C PRO A 320 3.94 4.14 7.41
N GLU A 321 2.69 4.59 7.35
CA GLU A 321 1.95 5.21 8.44
C GLU A 321 1.74 4.24 9.61
N LEU A 322 1.43 2.97 9.33
CA LEU A 322 1.28 1.92 10.36
C LEU A 322 2.64 1.53 10.96
N VAL A 323 3.69 1.51 10.16
CA VAL A 323 5.06 1.23 10.64
C VAL A 323 5.57 2.36 11.56
N ALA A 324 5.15 3.59 11.31
CA ALA A 324 5.56 4.78 12.05
C ALA A 324 4.82 5.00 13.38
N LEU A 325 3.89 4.10 13.75
CA LEU A 325 3.14 4.19 15.00
C LEU A 325 4.08 4.21 16.22
N ALA A 326 3.65 4.90 17.27
CA ALA A 326 4.36 4.95 18.54
C ALA A 326 3.42 4.58 19.69
N LEU A 327 3.84 3.61 20.49
CA LEU A 327 3.12 3.17 21.68
C LEU A 327 3.71 3.82 22.93
N THR A 328 2.86 3.99 23.94
CA THR A 328 3.22 4.43 25.28
C THR A 328 2.78 3.40 26.31
N ASP A 329 3.43 3.41 27.48
CA ASP A 329 3.09 2.54 28.61
C ASP A 329 3.05 1.05 28.23
N VAL A 330 4.04 0.59 27.46
CA VAL A 330 4.08 -0.78 26.95
C VAL A 330 4.43 -1.73 28.08
N MET A 331 3.52 -2.65 28.37
CA MET A 331 3.71 -3.78 29.27
C MET A 331 4.07 -5.02 28.47
N LEU A 332 5.33 -5.44 28.55
CA LEU A 332 5.89 -6.59 27.86
C LEU A 332 5.87 -7.81 28.79
N ALA A 333 5.48 -8.97 28.25
CA ALA A 333 5.61 -10.27 28.89
C ALA A 333 6.28 -11.25 27.93
N ILE A 334 7.23 -12.04 28.42
CA ILE A 334 7.86 -13.12 27.66
C ILE A 334 7.65 -14.43 28.43
N ASP A 335 6.84 -15.32 27.86
CA ASP A 335 6.61 -16.66 28.38
C ASP A 335 7.59 -17.61 27.68
N VAL A 336 8.68 -17.93 28.38
CA VAL A 336 9.77 -18.73 27.81
C VAL A 336 9.34 -20.18 27.58
N ASP A 337 8.44 -20.70 28.42
CA ASP A 337 7.95 -22.07 28.32
C ASP A 337 7.03 -22.25 27.09
N LYS A 338 6.25 -21.22 26.75
CA LYS A 338 5.43 -21.19 25.51
C LYS A 338 6.20 -20.73 24.27
N ALA A 339 7.43 -20.24 24.43
CA ALA A 339 8.18 -19.56 23.37
C ALA A 339 7.35 -18.41 22.75
N GLU A 340 6.78 -17.57 23.62
CA GLU A 340 5.87 -16.50 23.26
C GLU A 340 6.31 -15.18 23.89
N LEU A 341 6.19 -14.10 23.14
CA LEU A 341 6.31 -12.73 23.63
C LEU A 341 5.01 -12.01 23.35
N SER A 342 4.44 -11.35 24.36
CA SER A 342 3.26 -10.53 24.20
C SER A 342 3.50 -9.15 24.78
N PHE A 343 2.83 -8.14 24.23
CA PHE A 343 2.78 -6.85 24.88
C PHE A 343 1.40 -6.21 24.77
N ALA A 344 1.03 -5.48 25.82
CA ALA A 344 -0.13 -4.61 25.83
C ALA A 344 0.34 -3.17 25.99
N ALA A 345 -0.33 -2.23 25.33
CA ALA A 345 0.04 -0.82 25.37
C ALA A 345 -1.17 0.09 25.10
N THR A 346 -0.94 1.39 25.23
CA THR A 346 -1.85 2.44 24.78
C THR A 346 -1.10 3.38 23.84
N GLY A 347 -1.80 4.32 23.20
CA GLY A 347 -1.16 5.33 22.38
C GLY A 347 -2.12 6.45 21.99
N PRO A 348 -1.61 7.53 21.36
CA PRO A 348 -2.46 8.62 20.90
C PRO A 348 -3.46 8.12 19.84
N GLY A 349 -4.75 8.18 20.14
CA GLY A 349 -5.84 7.73 19.25
C GLY A 349 -6.17 6.23 19.35
N PHE A 350 -5.57 5.49 20.30
CA PHE A 350 -5.79 4.05 20.48
C PHE A 350 -6.19 3.75 21.93
N LYS A 351 -7.33 3.07 22.12
CA LYS A 351 -7.78 2.58 23.43
C LYS A 351 -6.82 1.53 23.98
N ARG A 352 -6.43 0.60 23.11
CA ARG A 352 -5.64 -0.58 23.47
C ARG A 352 -4.88 -1.10 22.27
N VAL A 353 -3.64 -1.51 22.51
CA VAL A 353 -2.85 -2.30 21.56
C VAL A 353 -2.43 -3.58 22.23
N GLN A 354 -2.62 -4.71 21.56
CA GLN A 354 -2.11 -6.00 21.98
C GLN A 354 -1.32 -6.63 20.85
N ALA A 355 -0.15 -7.18 21.15
CA ALA A 355 0.61 -7.96 20.20
C ALA A 355 1.03 -9.29 20.82
N VAL A 356 1.07 -10.32 19.98
CA VAL A 356 1.57 -11.65 20.32
C VAL A 356 2.54 -12.08 19.24
N VAL A 357 3.74 -12.46 19.65
CA VAL A 357 4.78 -13.08 18.85
C VAL A 357 4.92 -14.51 19.33
N ARG A 358 4.76 -15.47 18.43
CA ARG A 358 4.83 -16.89 18.76
C ARG A 358 5.46 -17.70 17.65
N LYS A 359 5.85 -18.92 17.99
CA LYS A 359 6.39 -19.89 17.04
C LYS A 359 5.31 -20.89 16.61
N GLY A 360 4.84 -20.75 15.36
CA GLY A 360 4.06 -21.77 14.66
C GLY A 360 4.97 -22.71 13.88
N THR A 361 4.73 -22.87 12.57
CA THR A 361 5.71 -23.45 11.63
C THR A 361 6.96 -22.57 11.49
N SER A 362 6.77 -21.25 11.54
CA SER A 362 7.81 -20.22 11.60
C SER A 362 7.48 -19.23 12.72
N TRP A 363 8.44 -18.37 13.08
CA TRP A 363 8.17 -17.22 13.93
C TRP A 363 7.23 -16.27 13.19
N GLY A 364 6.19 -15.82 13.87
CA GLY A 364 5.22 -14.88 13.33
C GLY A 364 4.59 -14.06 14.44
N PHE A 365 3.82 -13.06 14.05
CA PHE A 365 3.19 -12.14 14.98
C PHE A 365 1.76 -11.80 14.58
N ALA A 366 0.97 -11.40 15.57
CA ALA A 366 -0.32 -10.77 15.39
C ALA A 366 -0.39 -9.52 16.28
N VAL A 367 -0.91 -8.42 15.76
CA VAL A 367 -1.13 -7.14 16.46
C VAL A 367 -2.58 -6.75 16.29
N GLY A 368 -3.27 -6.45 17.39
CA GLY A 368 -4.57 -5.80 17.40
C GLY A 368 -4.44 -4.38 17.95
N ILE A 369 -5.04 -3.41 17.26
CA ILE A 369 -5.05 -1.98 17.62
C ILE A 369 -6.51 -1.54 17.67
N GLU A 370 -7.04 -1.38 18.88
CA GLU A 370 -8.38 -0.86 19.12
C GLU A 370 -8.35 0.68 19.06
N LEU A 371 -9.14 1.23 18.16
CA LEU A 371 -9.23 2.67 17.91
C LEU A 371 -10.12 3.36 18.95
N ASP A 372 -9.85 4.64 19.23
CA ASP A 372 -10.78 5.48 20.01
C ASP A 372 -12.11 5.69 19.27
N ASP A 373 -13.22 5.88 20.00
CA ASP A 373 -14.55 6.05 19.38
C ASP A 373 -14.67 7.33 18.54
N ASP A 374 -13.85 8.34 18.85
CA ASP A 374 -13.73 9.60 18.13
C ASP A 374 -12.48 9.65 17.23
N TYR A 375 -11.92 8.48 16.91
CA TYR A 375 -10.76 8.39 16.03
C TYR A 375 -11.03 8.98 14.67
N ARG A 376 -10.08 9.79 14.20
CA ARG A 376 -10.08 10.36 12.85
C ARG A 376 -9.09 9.60 12.00
N PHE A 377 -9.56 8.90 10.98
CA PHE A 377 -8.71 8.19 10.02
C PHE A 377 -7.77 9.14 9.25
N SER A 378 -8.14 10.43 9.12
CA SER A 378 -7.25 11.46 8.58
C SER A 378 -5.98 11.68 9.40
N SER A 379 -5.95 11.24 10.66
CA SER A 379 -4.75 11.27 11.50
C SER A 379 -3.71 10.21 11.12
N LEU A 380 -4.13 9.11 10.49
CA LEU A 380 -3.21 8.14 9.87
C LEU A 380 -2.71 8.68 8.53
N SER A 381 -3.65 9.03 7.66
CA SER A 381 -3.33 9.56 6.33
C SER A 381 -4.41 10.55 5.88
N PRO A 382 -4.02 11.72 5.34
CA PRO A 382 -4.97 12.67 4.76
C PRO A 382 -5.87 12.07 3.68
N ALA A 383 -5.42 10.99 3.01
CA ALA A 383 -6.22 10.27 2.01
C ALA A 383 -7.46 9.58 2.60
N LEU A 384 -7.54 9.41 3.93
CA LEU A 384 -8.68 8.80 4.61
C LEU A 384 -9.66 9.82 5.19
N SER A 385 -9.57 11.10 4.82
CA SER A 385 -10.46 12.13 5.37
C SER A 385 -11.96 11.88 5.11
N GLY A 386 -12.29 11.09 4.09
CA GLY A 386 -13.66 10.64 3.82
C GLY A 386 -14.23 9.73 4.92
N LEU A 387 -13.38 9.02 5.67
CA LEU A 387 -13.78 8.16 6.78
C LEU A 387 -13.95 8.90 8.12
N ASP A 388 -13.49 10.15 8.24
CA ASP A 388 -13.64 10.91 9.49
C ASP A 388 -15.11 11.21 9.85
N THR A 389 -16.01 11.13 8.88
CA THR A 389 -17.46 11.28 9.08
C THR A 389 -18.15 9.95 9.42
N VAL A 390 -17.44 8.84 9.29
CA VAL A 390 -17.94 7.49 9.49
C VAL A 390 -17.70 7.09 10.95
N HIS A 391 -18.77 6.80 11.68
CA HIS A 391 -18.66 6.36 13.06
C HIS A 391 -18.50 4.83 13.11
N LEU A 392 -17.31 4.39 13.51
CA LEU A 392 -16.91 2.98 13.65
C LEU A 392 -16.54 2.69 15.11
N PRO A 393 -17.53 2.61 16.03
CA PRO A 393 -17.26 2.24 17.42
C PRO A 393 -16.53 0.90 17.51
N ASP A 394 -15.60 0.82 18.46
CA ASP A 394 -14.80 -0.38 18.75
C ASP A 394 -14.06 -0.96 17.54
N ALA A 395 -13.68 -0.11 16.58
CA ALA A 395 -12.90 -0.52 15.42
C ALA A 395 -11.54 -1.08 15.85
N LEU A 396 -11.16 -2.22 15.26
CA LEU A 396 -9.96 -2.97 15.54
C LEU A 396 -9.16 -3.15 14.24
N ILE A 397 -7.94 -2.64 14.20
CA ILE A 397 -6.98 -2.99 13.15
C ILE A 397 -6.23 -4.25 13.60
N VAL A 398 -6.33 -5.32 12.83
CA VAL A 398 -5.63 -6.58 13.03
C VAL A 398 -4.55 -6.73 11.97
N ILE A 399 -3.31 -6.96 12.41
CA ILE A 399 -2.15 -7.14 11.53
C ILE A 399 -1.53 -8.48 11.89
N SER A 400 -1.46 -9.43 10.96
CA SER A 400 -0.91 -10.75 11.23
C SER A 400 0.05 -11.19 10.13
N SER A 401 1.11 -11.90 10.52
CA SER A 401 2.06 -12.54 9.62
C SER A 401 1.76 -14.03 9.39
N PHE A 402 0.59 -14.51 9.79
CA PHE A 402 0.17 -15.90 9.65
C PHE A 402 -1.37 -16.02 9.66
N ASP A 403 -1.86 -17.12 9.12
CA ASP A 403 -3.25 -17.55 9.24
C ASP A 403 -3.45 -18.50 10.44
N ASP A 404 -4.38 -18.17 11.34
CA ASP A 404 -4.86 -19.07 12.38
C ASP A 404 -6.30 -18.72 12.80
N THR A 405 -7.26 -19.54 12.38
CA THR A 405 -8.69 -19.37 12.69
C THR A 405 -9.06 -19.59 14.16
N ALA A 406 -8.17 -20.18 14.96
CA ALA A 406 -8.37 -20.43 16.39
C ALA A 406 -7.63 -19.43 17.29
N PHE A 407 -6.86 -18.51 16.72
CA PHE A 407 -6.15 -17.48 17.47
C PHE A 407 -7.13 -16.51 18.14
N THR A 408 -6.83 -16.12 19.37
CA THR A 408 -7.56 -15.10 20.12
C THR A 408 -6.56 -14.20 20.82
N PHE A 409 -6.83 -12.90 20.81
CA PHE A 409 -6.18 -11.95 21.69
C PHE A 409 -6.75 -12.09 23.12
N ASP A 410 -5.96 -11.79 24.15
CA ASP A 410 -6.43 -11.95 25.55
C ASP A 410 -7.45 -10.86 25.93
N GLU A 411 -7.24 -9.64 25.46
CA GLU A 411 -8.05 -8.46 25.83
C GLU A 411 -8.89 -7.94 24.66
N LEU A 412 -8.45 -8.18 23.43
CA LEU A 412 -9.14 -7.71 22.22
C LEU A 412 -10.03 -8.82 21.65
N GLN A 413 -11.22 -8.45 21.19
CA GLN A 413 -12.14 -9.38 20.54
C GLN A 413 -12.54 -8.77 19.19
N PRO A 414 -12.07 -9.33 18.06
CA PRO A 414 -12.54 -8.93 16.74
C PRO A 414 -14.08 -9.05 16.67
N VAL A 415 -14.71 -8.08 16.02
CA VAL A 415 -16.16 -7.98 15.88
C VAL A 415 -16.65 -9.05 14.91
N ALA A 416 -15.93 -9.27 13.82
CA ALA A 416 -16.32 -10.21 12.77
C ALA A 416 -15.38 -11.42 12.71
N GLY A 417 -15.55 -12.36 13.64
CA GLY A 417 -15.01 -13.72 13.57
C GLY A 417 -13.89 -14.03 14.57
N THR A 418 -13.58 -15.32 14.71
CA THR A 418 -12.46 -15.82 15.53
C THR A 418 -11.23 -16.07 14.64
N GLY A 419 -10.04 -15.73 15.14
CA GLY A 419 -8.78 -15.98 14.43
C GLY A 419 -8.14 -14.75 13.78
N VAL A 420 -7.06 -14.99 13.06
CA VAL A 420 -6.32 -13.99 12.26
C VAL A 420 -5.97 -14.57 10.89
N SER A 421 -5.86 -13.69 9.90
CA SER A 421 -5.37 -14.00 8.55
C SER A 421 -4.13 -13.17 8.23
N GLU A 422 -3.22 -13.72 7.44
CA GLU A 422 -2.02 -13.00 7.00
C GLU A 422 -2.41 -11.72 6.23
N GLY A 423 -1.87 -10.57 6.66
CA GLY A 423 -2.20 -9.27 6.08
C GLY A 423 -2.59 -8.23 7.13
N VAL A 424 -3.25 -7.16 6.66
CA VAL A 424 -3.81 -6.10 7.48
C VAL A 424 -5.32 -6.06 7.25
N LEU A 425 -6.08 -6.16 8.34
CA LEU A 425 -7.52 -6.14 8.35
C LEU A 425 -7.99 -5.00 9.25
N LEU A 426 -8.90 -4.16 8.78
CA LEU A 426 -9.73 -3.32 9.63
C LEU A 426 -11.04 -4.08 9.88
N ASP A 427 -11.35 -4.33 11.13
CA ASP A 427 -12.61 -4.93 11.58
C ASP A 427 -13.34 -3.89 12.43
N GLY A 428 -14.65 -3.73 12.25
CA GLY A 428 -15.36 -2.72 13.01
C GLY A 428 -16.86 -2.80 12.83
N ARG A 429 -17.57 -2.02 13.64
CA ARG A 429 -19.02 -1.91 13.56
C ARG A 429 -19.40 -0.55 13.05
N LEU A 430 -19.91 -0.49 11.83
CA LEU A 430 -20.42 0.73 11.22
C LEU A 430 -21.75 1.12 11.88
N ASP A 431 -21.83 2.31 12.46
CA ASP A 431 -23.09 2.88 12.95
C ASP A 431 -23.90 3.46 11.77
N LEU A 432 -25.11 2.95 11.59
CA LEU A 432 -26.04 3.35 10.54
C LEU A 432 -27.13 4.31 11.04
N SER A 433 -27.14 4.60 12.34
CA SER A 433 -28.23 5.34 12.98
C SER A 433 -28.39 6.75 12.40
N GLY A 434 -29.63 7.08 12.01
CA GLY A 434 -29.94 8.41 11.47
C GLY A 434 -29.52 8.64 10.01
N LEU A 435 -28.83 7.68 9.36
CA LEU A 435 -28.50 7.73 7.93
C LEU A 435 -29.65 7.26 7.03
N GLY A 436 -30.71 6.68 7.61
CA GLY A 436 -31.82 6.07 6.86
C GLY A 436 -31.48 4.67 6.31
N ALA A 437 -30.20 4.34 6.23
CA ALA A 437 -29.70 2.99 5.95
C ALA A 437 -30.09 1.99 7.05
N ASP A 438 -30.16 2.43 8.31
CA ASP A 438 -30.67 1.67 9.45
C ASP A 438 -32.10 1.15 9.23
N LYS A 439 -32.97 1.99 8.65
CA LYS A 439 -34.34 1.63 8.31
C LYS A 439 -34.43 0.73 7.07
N PHE A 440 -33.49 0.88 6.14
CA PHE A 440 -33.44 0.10 4.91
C PHE A 440 -32.90 -1.32 5.14
N LEU A 441 -31.83 -1.45 5.90
CA LEU A 441 -31.20 -2.73 6.24
C LEU A 441 -31.91 -3.44 7.41
N GLY A 442 -32.70 -2.71 8.20
CA GLY A 442 -33.38 -3.24 9.39
C GLY A 442 -32.47 -3.40 10.62
N GLU A 443 -31.21 -3.01 10.49
CA GLU A 443 -30.17 -3.10 11.52
C GLU A 443 -29.60 -1.70 11.79
N ALA A 444 -29.41 -1.34 13.07
CA ALA A 444 -28.81 -0.06 13.44
C ALA A 444 -27.29 -0.02 13.20
N HIS A 445 -26.68 -1.19 13.02
CA HIS A 445 -25.24 -1.35 12.88
C HIS A 445 -24.91 -2.42 11.85
N LEU A 446 -23.74 -2.32 11.24
CA LEU A 446 -23.24 -3.32 10.30
C LEU A 446 -21.79 -3.67 10.63
N ASP A 447 -21.51 -4.95 10.86
CA ASP A 447 -20.15 -5.43 11.08
C ASP A 447 -19.42 -5.44 9.73
N VAL A 448 -18.39 -4.60 9.59
CA VAL A 448 -17.65 -4.32 8.36
C VAL A 448 -16.20 -4.78 8.47
N LYS A 449 -15.63 -5.20 7.35
CA LYS A 449 -14.23 -5.56 7.21
C LYS A 449 -13.59 -4.84 6.03
N ALA A 450 -12.33 -4.47 6.14
CA ALA A 450 -11.53 -4.03 5.00
C ALA A 450 -10.16 -4.71 5.05
N GLU A 451 -9.72 -5.28 3.93
CA GLU A 451 -8.31 -5.63 3.75
C GLU A 451 -7.54 -4.37 3.35
N ILE A 452 -6.48 -4.06 4.10
CA ILE A 452 -5.64 -2.90 3.82
C ILE A 452 -4.42 -3.38 3.03
N GLY A 453 -4.35 -2.96 1.77
CA GLY A 453 -3.19 -3.18 0.91
C GLY A 453 -1.99 -2.29 1.26
N PRO A 454 -0.97 -2.22 0.39
CA PRO A 454 0.21 -1.37 0.61
C PRO A 454 -0.10 0.14 0.57
N SER A 455 -1.28 0.52 0.08
CA SER A 455 -1.80 1.89 0.06
C SER A 455 -3.10 1.95 0.84
N LEU A 456 -3.21 2.94 1.73
CA LEU A 456 -4.45 3.23 2.46
C LEU A 456 -5.57 3.74 1.54
N ALA A 457 -5.24 4.20 0.32
CA ALA A 457 -6.24 4.68 -0.65
C ALA A 457 -7.06 3.55 -1.30
N ASP A 458 -6.60 2.30 -1.22
CA ASP A 458 -7.29 1.13 -1.80
C ASP A 458 -8.26 0.47 -0.80
N LEU A 459 -8.46 1.09 0.37
CA LEU A 459 -9.29 0.54 1.44
C LEU A 459 -10.76 0.49 0.99
N GLU A 460 -11.42 -0.65 1.15
CA GLU A 460 -12.86 -0.83 0.87
C GLU A 460 -13.49 -1.54 2.06
N LEU A 461 -14.50 -0.92 2.68
CA LEU A 461 -15.23 -1.47 3.81
C LEU A 461 -16.39 -2.32 3.32
N ASP A 462 -16.26 -3.63 3.46
CA ASP A 462 -17.23 -4.63 3.02
C ASP A 462 -18.03 -5.22 4.18
N ALA A 463 -19.30 -5.52 3.94
CA ALA A 463 -20.13 -6.29 4.85
C ALA A 463 -21.18 -7.14 4.13
N GLY A 464 -21.38 -8.36 4.62
CA GLY A 464 -22.52 -9.19 4.23
C GLY A 464 -23.73 -8.83 5.07
N VAL A 465 -24.83 -8.43 4.42
CA VAL A 465 -26.08 -8.04 5.09
C VAL A 465 -27.14 -9.16 5.06
N GLY A 466 -26.95 -10.17 4.21
CA GLY A 466 -27.90 -11.29 4.06
C GLY A 466 -29.16 -10.89 3.27
N ASP A 467 -30.29 -11.54 3.55
CA ASP A 467 -31.55 -11.30 2.83
C ASP A 467 -32.29 -10.08 3.38
N ILE A 468 -32.50 -9.04 2.57
CA ILE A 468 -33.24 -7.83 2.94
C ILE A 468 -34.61 -7.83 2.27
N THR A 469 -35.68 -7.87 3.07
CA THR A 469 -37.05 -7.72 2.55
C THR A 469 -37.38 -6.23 2.39
N ILE A 470 -37.47 -5.76 1.15
CA ILE A 470 -37.77 -4.34 0.85
C ILE A 470 -39.27 -4.06 1.04
N THR A 471 -40.12 -4.97 0.54
CA THR A 471 -41.58 -4.94 0.68
C THR A 471 -42.15 -6.35 0.44
N ASP A 472 -43.44 -6.57 0.72
CA ASP A 472 -44.14 -7.82 0.38
C ASP A 472 -43.91 -8.17 -1.10
N GLY A 473 -43.26 -9.31 -1.34
CA GLY A 473 -42.91 -9.79 -2.68
C GLY A 473 -41.60 -9.26 -3.27
N VAL A 474 -40.78 -8.46 -2.56
CA VAL A 474 -39.45 -8.02 -3.04
C VAL A 474 -38.39 -8.27 -1.96
N VAL A 475 -37.45 -9.17 -2.24
CA VAL A 475 -36.37 -9.57 -1.34
C VAL A 475 -35.02 -9.47 -2.05
N LEU A 476 -34.11 -8.65 -1.54
CA LEU A 476 -32.71 -8.64 -1.96
C LEU A 476 -31.95 -9.75 -1.21
N LYS A 477 -31.67 -10.84 -1.89
CA LYS A 477 -30.87 -11.98 -1.47
C LYS A 477 -29.37 -11.70 -1.47
N ASP A 478 -28.69 -12.27 -0.47
CA ASP A 478 -27.23 -12.22 -0.33
C ASP A 478 -26.64 -10.80 -0.48
N ALA A 479 -27.33 -9.82 0.11
CA ALA A 479 -26.95 -8.43 -0.02
C ALA A 479 -25.54 -8.19 0.51
N LYS A 480 -24.72 -7.52 -0.29
CA LYS A 480 -23.38 -7.06 0.07
C LYS A 480 -23.36 -5.54 0.10
N PHE A 481 -22.87 -5.00 1.19
CA PHE A 481 -22.55 -3.60 1.37
C PHE A 481 -21.06 -3.40 1.09
N ALA A 482 -20.73 -2.35 0.34
CA ALA A 482 -19.36 -1.89 0.18
C ALA A 482 -19.31 -0.36 0.28
N LEU A 483 -18.34 0.14 1.03
CA LEU A 483 -18.04 1.56 1.19
C LEU A 483 -16.61 1.81 0.73
N HIS A 484 -16.46 2.53 -0.37
CA HIS A 484 -15.16 2.98 -0.88
C HIS A 484 -14.91 4.43 -0.45
N PRO A 485 -13.96 4.68 0.45
CA PRO A 485 -13.66 6.00 0.97
C PRO A 485 -12.55 6.68 0.16
N ASP A 486 -12.84 7.07 -1.07
CA ASP A 486 -11.99 8.00 -1.84
C ASP A 486 -12.39 9.45 -1.49
N PRO A 487 -11.47 10.33 -1.03
CA PRO A 487 -11.76 11.73 -0.77
C PRO A 487 -12.40 12.49 -1.94
N GLU A 488 -12.09 12.09 -3.18
CA GLU A 488 -12.66 12.68 -4.39
C GLU A 488 -13.95 11.97 -4.83
N ASN A 489 -14.12 10.68 -4.50
CA ASN A 489 -15.22 9.82 -4.99
C ASN A 489 -15.76 8.82 -3.95
N VAL A 490 -16.19 9.28 -2.77
CA VAL A 490 -16.83 8.38 -1.77
C VAL A 490 -18.01 7.66 -2.41
N SER A 491 -17.99 6.34 -2.46
CA SER A 491 -19.10 5.55 -3.00
C SER A 491 -19.62 4.54 -1.98
N ILE A 492 -20.94 4.43 -1.89
CA ILE A 492 -21.64 3.42 -1.09
C ILE A 492 -22.43 2.57 -2.06
N SER A 493 -22.22 1.25 -2.02
CA SER A 493 -22.97 0.33 -2.85
C SER A 493 -23.62 -0.77 -2.01
N VAL A 494 -24.84 -1.14 -2.40
CA VAL A 494 -25.53 -2.33 -1.90
C VAL A 494 -25.93 -3.16 -3.12
N SER A 495 -25.44 -4.40 -3.21
CA SER A 495 -25.64 -5.28 -4.37
C SER A 495 -26.08 -6.68 -3.96
N GLY A 496 -26.79 -7.38 -4.85
CA GLY A 496 -27.27 -8.75 -4.59
C GLY A 496 -28.27 -9.23 -5.64
N ALA A 497 -28.85 -10.41 -5.43
CA ALA A 497 -29.95 -10.90 -6.26
C ALA A 497 -31.28 -10.42 -5.69
N VAL A 498 -32.13 -9.76 -6.46
CA VAL A 498 -33.46 -9.31 -6.02
C VAL A 498 -34.52 -10.30 -6.51
N ASP A 499 -35.08 -11.08 -5.59
CA ASP A 499 -36.29 -11.88 -5.85
C ASP A 499 -37.51 -10.96 -5.80
N VAL A 500 -38.24 -10.89 -6.90
CA VAL A 500 -39.46 -10.10 -7.06
C VAL A 500 -40.62 -11.02 -7.44
N THR A 501 -41.71 -10.99 -6.68
CA THR A 501 -42.97 -11.67 -6.99
C THR A 501 -43.98 -10.66 -7.49
N ILE A 502 -44.18 -10.60 -8.81
CA ILE A 502 -45.26 -9.79 -9.43
C ILE A 502 -46.32 -10.74 -9.96
N ASP A 503 -47.59 -10.51 -9.61
CA ASP A 503 -48.75 -11.29 -10.08
C ASP A 503 -48.60 -12.82 -9.88
N SER A 504 -48.02 -13.26 -8.76
CA SER A 504 -47.72 -14.67 -8.43
C SER A 504 -46.60 -15.32 -9.26
N SER A 505 -45.91 -14.55 -10.11
CA SER A 505 -44.73 -15.02 -10.85
C SER A 505 -43.45 -14.65 -10.08
N PRO A 506 -42.64 -15.63 -9.65
CA PRO A 506 -41.33 -15.36 -9.07
C PRO A 506 -40.34 -14.99 -10.18
N LEU A 507 -39.73 -13.81 -10.07
CA LEU A 507 -38.73 -13.28 -10.99
C LEU A 507 -37.46 -12.97 -10.20
N GLU A 508 -36.32 -13.45 -10.67
CA GLU A 508 -35.03 -13.14 -10.08
C GLU A 508 -34.39 -12.01 -10.88
N PHE A 509 -33.96 -10.95 -10.22
CA PHE A 509 -33.15 -9.89 -10.80
C PHE A 509 -31.75 -9.95 -10.20
N ILE A 510 -30.70 -9.62 -10.95
CA ILE A 510 -29.36 -9.42 -10.41
C ILE A 510 -29.00 -7.97 -10.60
N GLY A 511 -28.70 -7.26 -9.51
CA GLY A 511 -28.56 -5.83 -9.55
C GLY A 511 -27.98 -5.22 -8.29
N GLY A 512 -27.89 -3.90 -8.30
CA GLY A 512 -27.41 -3.14 -7.17
C GLY A 512 -27.83 -1.69 -7.23
N VAL A 513 -27.71 -1.04 -6.09
CA VAL A 513 -27.79 0.41 -5.93
C VAL A 513 -26.39 0.91 -5.61
N SER A 514 -25.90 1.86 -6.39
CA SER A 514 -24.65 2.58 -6.13
C SER A 514 -24.94 4.06 -5.94
N VAL A 515 -24.49 4.61 -4.82
CA VAL A 515 -24.59 6.02 -4.46
C VAL A 515 -23.18 6.62 -4.56
N VAL A 516 -23.03 7.62 -5.43
CA VAL A 516 -21.82 8.43 -5.57
C VAL A 516 -22.17 9.88 -5.20
N PRO A 517 -21.20 10.77 -4.92
CA PRO A 517 -21.48 12.11 -4.39
C PRO A 517 -22.41 12.96 -5.29
N ASN A 518 -22.48 12.63 -6.57
CA ASN A 518 -23.28 13.34 -7.57
C ASN A 518 -24.49 12.55 -8.11
N GLY A 519 -24.84 11.37 -7.58
CA GLY A 519 -26.03 10.66 -8.05
C GLY A 519 -26.27 9.27 -7.44
N ILE A 520 -27.47 8.74 -7.71
CA ILE A 520 -27.88 7.37 -7.38
C ILE A 520 -28.06 6.61 -8.70
N SER A 521 -27.44 5.45 -8.82
CA SER A 521 -27.63 4.53 -9.96
C SER A 521 -28.18 3.20 -9.48
N PHE A 522 -29.28 2.79 -10.10
CA PHE A 522 -29.87 1.47 -9.97
C PHE A 522 -29.65 0.71 -11.26
N PHE A 523 -29.17 -0.52 -11.16
CA PHE A 523 -29.09 -1.45 -12.27
C PHE A 523 -29.62 -2.80 -11.82
N ALA A 524 -30.42 -3.45 -12.65
CA ALA A 524 -30.95 -4.77 -12.37
C ALA A 524 -31.21 -5.53 -13.68
N THR A 525 -30.83 -6.80 -13.73
CA THR A 525 -31.10 -7.69 -14.86
C THR A 525 -31.96 -8.85 -14.40
N MET A 526 -33.20 -8.90 -14.87
CA MET A 526 -34.11 -10.03 -14.70
C MET A 526 -33.53 -11.26 -15.40
N LYS A 527 -33.51 -12.39 -14.73
CA LYS A 527 -33.18 -13.71 -15.31
C LYS A 527 -34.45 -14.48 -15.63
N GLY A 528 -34.48 -15.12 -16.80
CA GLY A 528 -35.57 -16.00 -17.19
C GLY A 528 -36.75 -15.26 -17.82
N THR A 529 -37.94 -15.87 -17.79
CA THR A 529 -39.11 -15.40 -18.53
C THR A 529 -40.25 -15.00 -17.60
N TRP A 530 -40.68 -13.73 -17.67
CA TRP A 530 -41.89 -13.22 -17.03
C TRP A 530 -43.10 -13.43 -17.94
N GLN A 531 -43.92 -14.43 -17.62
CA GLN A 531 -45.16 -14.76 -18.34
C GLN A 531 -46.33 -13.85 -17.90
N ASP A 532 -47.14 -13.41 -18.86
CA ASP A 532 -48.27 -12.50 -18.71
C ASP A 532 -47.96 -11.26 -17.84
N PRO A 533 -46.93 -10.45 -18.18
CA PRO A 533 -46.54 -9.31 -17.36
C PRO A 533 -47.71 -8.34 -17.18
N PHE A 534 -47.92 -7.89 -15.94
CA PHE A 534 -49.04 -7.01 -15.54
C PHE A 534 -50.44 -7.60 -15.83
N GLY A 535 -50.56 -8.93 -15.91
CA GLY A 535 -51.80 -9.63 -16.25
C GLY A 535 -52.15 -9.60 -17.75
N ALA A 536 -51.27 -9.09 -18.61
CA ALA A 536 -51.49 -9.05 -20.05
C ALA A 536 -51.32 -10.45 -20.66
N LYS A 537 -52.44 -11.15 -20.86
CA LYS A 537 -52.47 -12.53 -21.35
C LYS A 537 -51.81 -12.65 -22.73
N GLY A 538 -50.91 -13.62 -22.85
CA GLY A 538 -50.20 -13.95 -24.08
C GLY A 538 -48.91 -13.16 -24.28
N ILE A 539 -48.48 -12.31 -23.35
CA ILE A 539 -47.20 -11.60 -23.43
C ILE A 539 -46.17 -12.29 -22.53
N ALA A 540 -44.90 -12.38 -22.95
CA ALA A 540 -43.81 -12.80 -22.07
C ALA A 540 -42.56 -11.95 -22.30
N LEU A 541 -41.91 -11.52 -21.23
CA LEU A 541 -40.63 -10.79 -21.29
C LEU A 541 -39.49 -11.73 -20.86
N THR A 542 -38.36 -11.72 -21.55
CA THR A 542 -37.23 -12.61 -21.23
C THR A 542 -35.94 -11.81 -21.06
N ASP A 543 -35.16 -12.10 -20.01
CA ASP A 543 -33.84 -11.52 -19.77
C ASP A 543 -33.80 -9.97 -19.83
N VAL A 544 -34.71 -9.32 -19.10
CA VAL A 544 -34.87 -7.86 -19.11
C VAL A 544 -33.81 -7.17 -18.24
N SER A 545 -32.93 -6.40 -18.86
CA SER A 545 -32.03 -5.47 -18.17
C SER A 545 -32.67 -4.10 -18.02
N LEU A 546 -32.62 -3.56 -16.81
CA LEU A 546 -33.13 -2.26 -16.40
C LEU A 546 -31.98 -1.44 -15.79
N GLN A 547 -31.80 -0.21 -16.27
CA GLN A 547 -30.92 0.79 -15.67
C GLN A 547 -31.73 2.06 -15.40
N ILE A 548 -31.67 2.55 -14.16
CA ILE A 548 -32.31 3.80 -13.73
C ILE A 548 -31.24 4.60 -12.98
N GLY A 549 -30.74 5.68 -13.59
CA GLY A 549 -29.78 6.57 -12.94
C GLY A 549 -30.33 7.98 -12.83
N SER A 550 -30.10 8.66 -11.71
CA SER A 550 -30.33 10.09 -11.55
C SER A 550 -29.10 10.75 -10.93
N ASP A 551 -28.60 11.80 -11.56
CA ASP A 551 -27.78 12.77 -10.85
C ASP A 551 -28.64 13.53 -9.82
N PHE A 552 -28.06 14.07 -8.75
CA PHE A 552 -28.80 14.89 -7.77
C PHE A 552 -29.32 16.22 -8.39
N GLU A 553 -28.96 16.52 -9.64
CA GLU A 553 -29.51 17.59 -10.47
C GLU A 553 -30.86 17.22 -11.13
N GLY A 554 -31.31 15.96 -10.98
CA GLY A 554 -32.68 15.53 -11.23
C GLY A 554 -32.98 15.03 -12.64
N VAL A 555 -31.96 14.61 -13.40
CA VAL A 555 -32.08 14.24 -14.81
C VAL A 555 -32.03 12.70 -14.96
N PRO A 556 -33.19 12.02 -15.15
CA PRO A 556 -33.23 10.56 -15.19
C PRO A 556 -32.67 10.01 -16.51
N SER A 557 -31.87 8.95 -16.40
CA SER A 557 -31.55 8.03 -17.50
C SER A 557 -32.28 6.70 -17.27
N ILE A 558 -32.99 6.22 -18.29
CA ILE A 558 -33.75 4.95 -18.25
C ILE A 558 -33.32 4.10 -19.43
N GLY A 559 -32.83 2.89 -19.18
CA GLY A 559 -32.53 1.89 -20.20
C GLY A 559 -33.24 0.58 -19.91
N ILE A 560 -33.97 0.05 -20.89
CA ILE A 560 -34.66 -1.25 -20.84
C ILE A 560 -34.21 -2.05 -22.06
N ALA A 561 -33.71 -3.27 -21.87
CA ALA A 561 -33.37 -4.17 -22.97
C ALA A 561 -33.74 -5.62 -22.63
N GLY A 562 -34.38 -6.35 -23.54
CA GLY A 562 -34.74 -7.75 -23.31
C GLY A 562 -35.50 -8.41 -24.47
N GLY A 563 -35.77 -9.70 -24.32
CA GLY A 563 -36.64 -10.48 -25.20
C GLY A 563 -38.12 -10.18 -24.95
N LEU A 564 -38.93 -10.20 -26.01
CA LEU A 564 -40.38 -10.02 -25.98
C LEU A 564 -41.04 -11.15 -26.78
N THR A 565 -42.03 -11.81 -26.18
CA THR A 565 -42.89 -12.81 -26.80
C THR A 565 -44.35 -12.36 -26.67
N VAL A 566 -45.16 -12.53 -27.71
CA VAL A 566 -46.58 -12.14 -27.75
C VAL A 566 -47.35 -13.23 -28.51
N GLY A 567 -47.91 -14.23 -27.84
CA GLY A 567 -48.53 -15.38 -28.48
C GLY A 567 -47.49 -16.21 -29.24
N ALA A 568 -47.60 -16.28 -30.57
CA ALA A 568 -46.62 -16.95 -31.46
C ALA A 568 -45.43 -16.04 -31.87
N PHE A 569 -45.51 -14.73 -31.60
CA PHE A 569 -44.47 -13.76 -31.93
C PHE A 569 -43.29 -13.87 -30.95
N GLN A 570 -42.06 -13.85 -31.46
CA GLN A 570 -40.83 -13.80 -30.67
C GLN A 570 -39.90 -12.71 -31.21
N GLY A 571 -39.36 -11.89 -30.32
CA GLY A 571 -38.51 -10.77 -30.67
C GLY A 571 -37.65 -10.26 -29.51
N SER A 572 -36.96 -9.16 -29.76
CA SER A 572 -36.18 -8.42 -28.78
C SER A 572 -36.41 -6.92 -28.95
N ALA A 573 -36.44 -6.20 -27.84
CA ALA A 573 -36.51 -4.75 -27.85
C ALA A 573 -35.48 -4.17 -26.89
N ALA A 574 -34.84 -3.08 -27.31
CA ALA A 574 -34.00 -2.26 -26.45
C ALA A 574 -34.37 -0.79 -26.62
N VAL A 575 -34.70 -0.13 -25.52
CA VAL A 575 -35.01 1.30 -25.49
C VAL A 575 -34.21 1.93 -24.37
N SER A 576 -33.37 2.90 -24.70
CA SER A 576 -32.77 3.77 -23.69
C SER A 576 -32.97 5.23 -24.05
N PHE A 577 -33.20 6.03 -23.02
CA PHE A 577 -33.30 7.47 -23.13
C PHE A 577 -32.26 8.12 -22.22
N ASN A 578 -31.27 8.77 -22.84
CA ASN A 578 -30.33 9.64 -22.14
C ASN A 578 -30.78 11.09 -22.32
N SER A 579 -31.34 11.67 -21.26
CA SER A 579 -31.92 13.02 -21.28
C SER A 579 -30.86 14.13 -21.23
N GLN A 580 -29.65 13.85 -20.75
CA GLN A 580 -28.50 14.78 -20.82
C GLN A 580 -27.89 14.82 -22.22
N ASN A 581 -27.74 13.65 -22.87
CA ASN A 581 -27.26 13.53 -24.24
C ASN A 581 -28.21 12.66 -25.07
N PRO A 582 -29.24 13.25 -25.70
CA PRO A 582 -30.20 12.52 -26.52
C PRO A 582 -29.57 11.71 -27.66
N ALA A 583 -28.36 12.09 -28.11
CA ALA A 583 -27.62 11.35 -29.14
C ALA A 583 -27.16 9.95 -28.67
N GLN A 584 -27.10 9.70 -27.36
CA GLN A 584 -26.74 8.40 -26.75
C GLN A 584 -27.97 7.52 -26.42
N SER A 585 -29.15 7.85 -26.95
CA SER A 585 -30.37 7.06 -26.79
C SER A 585 -30.42 5.88 -27.77
N VAL A 586 -31.09 4.79 -27.38
CA VAL A 586 -31.23 3.57 -28.20
C VAL A 586 -32.70 3.29 -28.47
N LEU A 587 -33.04 2.92 -29.70
CA LEU A 587 -34.32 2.28 -30.04
C LEU A 587 -34.04 1.10 -30.97
N ILE A 588 -34.29 -0.11 -30.48
CA ILE A 588 -34.15 -1.36 -31.23
C ILE A 588 -35.42 -2.18 -31.04
N VAL A 589 -35.99 -2.67 -32.13
CA VAL A 589 -37.13 -3.58 -32.15
C VAL A 589 -36.90 -4.60 -33.25
N ALA A 590 -36.81 -5.89 -32.91
CA ALA A 590 -36.66 -6.96 -33.87
C ALA A 590 -37.59 -8.13 -33.55
N PHE A 591 -38.21 -8.75 -34.56
CA PHE A 591 -39.08 -9.92 -34.37
C PHE A 591 -39.19 -10.80 -35.62
N ASN A 592 -39.47 -12.08 -35.40
CA ASN A 592 -39.42 -13.12 -36.43
C ASN A 592 -40.67 -13.17 -37.32
N HIS A 593 -41.87 -13.09 -36.74
CA HIS A 593 -43.14 -13.21 -37.46
C HIS A 593 -44.29 -12.58 -36.67
N LEU A 594 -45.20 -11.89 -37.36
CA LEU A 594 -46.45 -11.34 -36.82
C LEU A 594 -47.53 -11.34 -37.90
N SER A 595 -48.53 -12.23 -37.84
CA SER A 595 -49.72 -12.16 -38.71
C SER A 595 -50.88 -11.40 -38.07
N LEU A 596 -51.79 -10.86 -38.90
CA LEU A 596 -53.03 -10.24 -38.39
C LEU A 596 -53.88 -11.26 -37.63
N MET A 597 -53.82 -12.53 -38.03
CA MET A 597 -54.48 -13.62 -37.33
C MET A 597 -53.86 -13.91 -35.95
N ASP A 598 -52.53 -13.81 -35.82
CA ASP A 598 -51.86 -13.93 -34.51
C ASP A 598 -52.29 -12.82 -33.56
N VAL A 599 -52.45 -11.59 -34.06
CA VAL A 599 -52.97 -10.45 -33.28
C VAL A 599 -54.40 -10.73 -32.81
N VAL A 600 -55.28 -11.21 -33.69
CA VAL A 600 -56.65 -11.55 -33.34
C VAL A 600 -56.69 -12.71 -32.33
N ALA A 601 -55.92 -13.77 -32.55
CA ALA A 601 -55.87 -14.92 -31.65
C ALA A 601 -55.30 -14.58 -30.27
N THR A 602 -54.38 -13.60 -30.19
CA THR A 602 -53.75 -13.18 -28.94
C THR A 602 -54.62 -12.23 -28.13
N PHE A 603 -55.26 -11.24 -28.78
CA PHE A 603 -55.96 -10.15 -28.09
C PHE A 603 -57.49 -10.25 -28.07
N CYS A 604 -58.10 -11.15 -28.85
CA CYS A 604 -59.55 -11.35 -28.86
C CYS A 604 -59.97 -12.63 -28.11
N PRO A 605 -61.14 -12.64 -27.43
CA PRO A 605 -61.70 -13.85 -26.84
C PRO A 605 -61.87 -14.98 -27.88
N SER A 606 -61.72 -16.24 -27.45
CA SER A 606 -61.81 -17.40 -28.34
C SER A 606 -63.15 -17.49 -29.08
N GLU A 607 -64.24 -16.96 -28.52
CA GLU A 607 -65.54 -16.91 -29.22
C GLU A 607 -65.49 -15.96 -30.42
N VAL A 608 -64.83 -14.80 -30.28
CA VAL A 608 -64.69 -13.81 -31.35
C VAL A 608 -63.81 -14.33 -32.47
N ALA A 609 -62.71 -15.02 -32.14
CA ALA A 609 -61.84 -15.65 -33.12
C ALA A 609 -62.53 -16.82 -33.85
N ALA A 610 -63.37 -17.59 -33.15
CA ALA A 610 -64.13 -18.72 -33.71
C ALA A 610 -65.27 -18.29 -34.64
N ASP A 611 -65.87 -17.12 -34.41
CA ASP A 611 -66.94 -16.56 -35.25
C ASP A 611 -66.43 -15.95 -36.57
N ILE A 612 -65.11 -15.85 -36.76
CA ILE A 612 -64.53 -15.38 -38.03
C ILE A 612 -64.76 -16.45 -39.11
N PRO A 613 -65.45 -16.11 -40.22
CA PRO A 613 -65.65 -17.03 -41.34
C PRO A 613 -64.32 -17.58 -41.89
N ALA A 614 -64.29 -18.86 -42.27
CA ALA A 614 -63.06 -19.57 -42.65
C ALA A 614 -62.29 -18.92 -43.84
N ASP A 615 -63.01 -18.25 -44.74
CA ASP A 615 -62.48 -17.46 -45.84
C ASP A 615 -61.79 -16.17 -45.38
N VAL A 616 -62.30 -15.53 -44.32
CA VAL A 616 -61.68 -14.36 -43.69
C VAL A 616 -60.47 -14.77 -42.85
N GLN A 617 -60.53 -15.92 -42.15
CA GLN A 617 -59.39 -16.46 -41.40
C GLN A 617 -58.16 -16.68 -42.28
N GLY A 618 -58.33 -17.27 -43.47
CA GLY A 618 -57.24 -17.45 -44.44
C GLY A 618 -56.67 -16.12 -44.94
N THR A 619 -57.52 -15.10 -45.09
CA THR A 619 -57.08 -13.75 -45.50
C THR A 619 -56.28 -13.06 -44.40
N LEU A 620 -56.73 -13.14 -43.14
CA LEU A 620 -56.04 -12.56 -41.98
C LEU A 620 -54.71 -13.26 -41.68
N ALA A 621 -54.62 -14.58 -41.90
CA ALA A 621 -53.38 -15.33 -41.77
C ALA A 621 -52.41 -15.04 -42.93
N GLY A 622 -52.93 -14.72 -44.12
CA GLY A 622 -52.14 -14.34 -45.29
C GLY A 622 -51.63 -12.90 -45.27
N ILE A 623 -51.89 -12.14 -44.21
CA ILE A 623 -51.31 -10.81 -43.97
C ILE A 623 -50.36 -10.93 -42.77
N SER A 624 -49.05 -10.95 -43.02
CA SER A 624 -48.03 -11.10 -41.97
C SER A 624 -46.78 -10.30 -42.24
N LEU A 625 -46.07 -9.96 -41.16
CA LEU A 625 -44.73 -9.39 -41.17
C LEU A 625 -43.74 -10.47 -40.73
N GLU A 626 -42.61 -10.60 -41.41
CA GLU A 626 -41.53 -11.55 -41.09
C GLU A 626 -40.18 -10.85 -41.04
N ASP A 627 -39.24 -11.36 -40.24
CA ASP A 627 -37.85 -10.88 -40.16
C ASP A 627 -37.73 -9.35 -39.98
N VAL A 628 -38.60 -8.76 -39.15
CA VAL A 628 -38.61 -7.30 -38.93
C VAL A 628 -37.46 -6.90 -38.02
N ASP A 629 -36.73 -5.86 -38.41
CA ASP A 629 -35.64 -5.28 -37.66
C ASP A 629 -35.62 -3.75 -37.80
N LEU A 630 -35.74 -3.05 -36.67
CA LEU A 630 -35.60 -1.61 -36.55
C LEU A 630 -34.47 -1.36 -35.56
N TYR A 631 -33.39 -0.73 -36.02
CA TYR A 631 -32.21 -0.38 -35.23
C TYR A 631 -31.94 1.11 -35.40
N VAL A 632 -31.98 1.87 -34.32
CA VAL A 632 -31.72 3.31 -34.30
C VAL A 632 -30.80 3.65 -33.13
N VAL A 633 -29.54 3.95 -33.44
CA VAL A 633 -28.51 4.30 -32.47
C VAL A 633 -27.72 5.51 -33.01
N PRO A 634 -27.93 6.72 -32.50
CA PRO A 634 -27.32 7.93 -33.07
C PRO A 634 -25.84 8.12 -32.74
N GLU A 635 -25.33 7.56 -31.63
CA GLU A 635 -23.91 7.51 -31.24
C GLU A 635 -23.64 6.19 -30.51
N ASP A 636 -22.38 5.73 -30.50
CA ASP A 636 -21.95 4.55 -29.74
C ASP A 636 -22.35 4.67 -28.26
N THR A 637 -23.06 3.66 -27.74
CA THR A 637 -23.64 3.71 -26.39
C THR A 637 -23.79 2.31 -25.79
N SER A 638 -24.17 2.22 -24.51
CA SER A 638 -24.37 0.96 -23.81
C SER A 638 -25.61 0.98 -22.93
N ILE A 639 -26.22 -0.19 -22.72
CA ILE A 639 -27.28 -0.41 -21.73
C ILE A 639 -26.81 -1.55 -20.83
N GLY A 640 -26.47 -1.25 -19.57
CA GLY A 640 -25.79 -2.21 -18.70
C GLY A 640 -24.46 -2.68 -19.32
N ALA A 641 -24.29 -4.00 -19.49
CA ALA A 641 -23.09 -4.58 -20.12
C ALA A 641 -23.18 -4.72 -21.66
N LEU A 642 -24.31 -4.35 -22.27
CA LEU A 642 -24.55 -4.50 -23.71
C LEU A 642 -24.11 -3.23 -24.46
N ASN A 643 -23.23 -3.40 -25.46
CA ASN A 643 -22.71 -2.30 -26.29
C ASN A 643 -23.45 -2.22 -27.63
N TYR A 644 -23.85 -1.01 -28.02
CA TYR A 644 -24.54 -0.71 -29.27
C TYR A 644 -23.74 0.31 -30.08
N ARG A 645 -23.55 0.02 -31.37
CA ARG A 645 -22.83 0.91 -32.29
C ARG A 645 -23.76 1.88 -32.99
N GLN A 646 -23.26 3.05 -33.33
CA GLN A 646 -23.96 4.03 -34.15
C GLN A 646 -24.43 3.42 -35.48
N GLY A 647 -25.70 3.66 -35.86
CA GLY A 647 -26.28 3.24 -37.14
C GLY A 647 -27.80 3.34 -37.20
N LEU A 648 -28.35 3.29 -38.42
CA LEU A 648 -29.79 3.13 -38.66
C LEU A 648 -30.01 1.93 -39.60
N ARG A 649 -30.84 0.97 -39.18
CA ARG A 649 -31.28 -0.16 -40.00
C ARG A 649 -32.79 -0.36 -39.88
N VAL A 650 -33.45 -0.57 -41.01
CA VAL A 650 -34.88 -0.91 -41.09
C VAL A 650 -35.05 -2.01 -42.12
N GLY A 651 -35.47 -3.20 -41.70
CA GLY A 651 -35.65 -4.35 -42.58
C GLY A 651 -36.88 -5.17 -42.22
N GLY A 652 -37.41 -5.90 -43.20
CA GLY A 652 -38.49 -6.86 -42.98
C GLY A 652 -39.15 -7.36 -44.26
N LYS A 653 -39.94 -8.42 -44.11
CA LYS A 653 -40.82 -8.99 -45.13
C LYS A 653 -42.26 -8.75 -44.76
N LEU A 654 -43.08 -8.40 -45.73
CA LEU A 654 -44.52 -8.23 -45.61
C LEU A 654 -45.20 -9.19 -46.58
N HIS A 655 -45.93 -10.16 -46.05
CA HIS A 655 -46.84 -11.00 -46.81
C HIS A 655 -48.21 -10.36 -46.80
N VAL A 656 -48.82 -10.18 -47.97
CA VAL A 656 -50.22 -9.73 -48.09
C VAL A 656 -50.88 -10.55 -49.19
N SER A 657 -51.82 -11.42 -48.81
CA SER A 657 -52.77 -12.04 -49.75
C SER A 657 -52.12 -12.66 -51.01
N GLY A 658 -51.08 -13.48 -50.82
CA GLY A 658 -50.46 -14.27 -51.89
C GLY A 658 -49.23 -13.66 -52.56
N PHE A 659 -48.79 -12.48 -52.12
CA PHE A 659 -47.51 -11.89 -52.51
C PHE A 659 -46.69 -11.46 -51.30
N THR A 660 -45.37 -11.54 -51.44
CA THR A 660 -44.37 -11.21 -50.43
C THR A 660 -43.57 -10.00 -50.89
N ALA A 661 -43.60 -8.90 -50.14
CA ALA A 661 -42.71 -7.77 -50.31
C ALA A 661 -41.58 -7.87 -49.28
N GLN A 662 -40.35 -7.53 -49.65
CA GLN A 662 -39.22 -7.42 -48.74
C GLN A 662 -38.58 -6.05 -48.92
N ALA A 663 -38.18 -5.42 -47.82
CA ALA A 663 -37.40 -4.19 -47.85
C ALA A 663 -36.29 -4.24 -46.79
N ASP A 664 -35.15 -3.64 -47.12
CA ASP A 664 -34.01 -3.47 -46.21
C ASP A 664 -33.35 -2.12 -46.50
N VAL A 665 -33.15 -1.31 -45.45
CA VAL A 665 -32.51 0.01 -45.52
C VAL A 665 -31.48 0.10 -44.42
N GLU A 666 -30.24 0.39 -44.79
CA GLU A 666 -29.12 0.59 -43.88
C GLU A 666 -28.44 1.93 -44.17
N ILE A 667 -28.21 2.71 -43.11
CA ILE A 667 -27.51 3.98 -43.16
C ILE A 667 -26.38 3.95 -42.13
N ASP A 668 -25.15 4.07 -42.62
CA ASP A 668 -23.93 4.11 -41.82
C ASP A 668 -23.07 5.34 -42.21
N GLN A 669 -22.59 6.10 -41.22
CA GLN A 669 -21.91 7.38 -41.48
C GLN A 669 -20.55 7.24 -42.18
N GLN A 670 -19.90 6.07 -42.09
CA GLN A 670 -18.59 5.84 -42.70
C GLN A 670 -18.71 5.21 -44.09
N THR A 671 -19.73 4.37 -44.30
CA THR A 671 -19.85 3.51 -45.48
C THR A 671 -20.96 3.93 -46.46
N GLY A 672 -21.96 4.72 -46.03
CA GLY A 672 -22.98 5.31 -46.90
C GLY A 672 -24.40 4.75 -46.71
N VAL A 673 -25.25 4.87 -47.74
CA VAL A 673 -26.65 4.42 -47.73
C VAL A 673 -26.82 3.20 -48.63
N LYS A 674 -27.45 2.15 -48.11
CA LYS A 674 -27.92 0.98 -48.88
C LYS A 674 -29.41 0.81 -48.66
N ALA A 675 -30.17 0.64 -49.73
CA ALA A 675 -31.58 0.31 -49.64
C ALA A 675 -31.94 -0.68 -50.74
N SER A 676 -32.60 -1.78 -50.38
CA SER A 676 -33.11 -2.77 -51.32
C SER A 676 -34.57 -3.07 -51.05
N GLY A 677 -35.31 -3.40 -52.09
CA GLY A 677 -36.69 -3.81 -52.00
C GLY A 677 -37.01 -4.83 -53.09
N SER A 678 -37.80 -5.84 -52.78
CA SER A 678 -38.27 -6.81 -53.78
C SER A 678 -39.72 -7.20 -53.52
N LEU A 679 -40.40 -7.66 -54.56
CA LEU A 679 -41.73 -8.23 -54.48
C LEU A 679 -41.70 -9.60 -55.16
N SER A 680 -42.37 -10.61 -54.60
CA SER A 680 -42.55 -11.90 -55.25
C SER A 680 -43.35 -11.75 -56.56
N PRO A 681 -43.10 -12.58 -57.59
CA PRO A 681 -43.84 -12.49 -58.84
C PRO A 681 -45.34 -12.72 -58.63
N VAL A 682 -46.17 -11.84 -59.17
CA VAL A 682 -47.63 -11.90 -59.07
C VAL A 682 -48.18 -12.38 -60.40
N VAL A 683 -48.76 -13.58 -60.46
CA VAL A 683 -49.32 -14.16 -61.70
C VAL A 683 -50.78 -14.55 -61.49
N VAL A 684 -51.67 -14.04 -62.33
CA VAL A 684 -53.12 -14.30 -62.31
C VAL A 684 -53.53 -14.93 -63.64
N GLY A 685 -53.40 -16.26 -63.73
CA GLY A 685 -53.64 -17.02 -64.96
C GLY A 685 -52.81 -16.49 -66.14
N ASP A 686 -53.37 -16.56 -67.36
CA ASP A 686 -52.74 -15.99 -68.57
C ASP A 686 -53.08 -14.50 -68.77
N VAL A 687 -53.81 -13.90 -67.82
CA VAL A 687 -54.43 -12.58 -67.98
C VAL A 687 -53.53 -11.48 -67.43
N PHE A 688 -52.79 -11.72 -66.34
CA PHE A 688 -51.91 -10.72 -65.73
C PHE A 688 -50.65 -11.37 -65.12
N SER A 689 -49.48 -10.79 -65.33
CA SER A 689 -48.27 -11.11 -64.56
C SER A 689 -47.47 -9.86 -64.24
N LEU A 690 -46.92 -9.76 -63.03
CA LEU A 690 -45.93 -8.78 -62.59
C LEU A 690 -44.69 -9.52 -62.08
N THR A 691 -43.61 -9.51 -62.86
CA THR A 691 -42.38 -10.29 -62.63
C THR A 691 -41.14 -9.38 -62.73
N GLY A 692 -39.94 -9.91 -62.48
CA GLY A 692 -38.69 -9.32 -62.98
C GLY A 692 -38.48 -9.67 -64.45
N THR A 693 -37.30 -9.36 -65.00
CA THR A 693 -36.88 -9.75 -66.36
C THR A 693 -36.72 -11.26 -66.53
N ASP A 694 -36.38 -12.01 -65.48
CA ASP A 694 -36.63 -13.46 -65.40
C ASP A 694 -38.06 -13.68 -64.85
N PRO A 695 -38.95 -14.36 -65.60
CA PRO A 695 -40.33 -14.61 -65.16
C PRO A 695 -40.46 -15.42 -63.87
N LYS A 696 -39.39 -16.06 -63.39
CA LYS A 696 -39.35 -16.77 -62.10
C LYS A 696 -39.12 -15.84 -60.91
N ASP A 697 -38.58 -14.66 -61.16
CA ASP A 697 -38.30 -13.64 -60.17
C ASP A 697 -39.41 -12.56 -60.22
N GLY A 698 -39.59 -11.83 -59.13
CA GLY A 698 -40.49 -10.69 -59.10
C GLY A 698 -39.72 -9.37 -59.20
N PRO A 699 -40.40 -8.22 -59.23
CA PRO A 699 -39.73 -6.95 -59.42
C PRO A 699 -38.87 -6.56 -58.21
N ASP A 700 -37.73 -5.93 -58.45
CA ASP A 700 -36.77 -5.49 -57.43
C ASP A 700 -36.27 -4.05 -57.63
N LEU A 701 -35.76 -3.48 -56.55
CA LEU A 701 -35.16 -2.16 -56.44
C LEU A 701 -33.90 -2.26 -55.59
N ASP A 702 -32.79 -1.73 -56.08
CA ASP A 702 -31.49 -1.71 -55.42
C ASP A 702 -30.88 -0.30 -55.50
N ILE A 703 -30.63 0.31 -54.35
CA ILE A 703 -30.05 1.64 -54.17
C ILE A 703 -28.78 1.50 -53.34
N GLU A 704 -27.63 1.79 -53.94
CA GLU A 704 -26.34 1.81 -53.24
C GLU A 704 -25.65 3.15 -53.47
N VAL A 705 -25.42 3.89 -52.38
CA VAL A 705 -24.72 5.18 -52.38
C VAL A 705 -23.64 5.11 -51.30
N THR A 706 -22.48 4.59 -51.67
CA THR A 706 -21.34 4.39 -50.75
C THR A 706 -20.14 5.23 -51.16
N THR A 707 -19.21 5.46 -50.24
CA THR A 707 -17.97 6.22 -50.51
C THR A 707 -16.95 5.45 -51.36
N ALA A 708 -17.17 4.14 -51.55
CA ALA A 708 -16.27 3.21 -52.23
C ALA A 708 -16.78 2.72 -53.61
N ALA A 709 -18.04 2.99 -53.98
CA ALA A 709 -18.64 2.57 -55.24
C ALA A 709 -19.35 3.73 -55.96
N VAL A 710 -19.60 3.57 -57.27
CA VAL A 710 -20.41 4.52 -58.05
C VAL A 710 -21.87 4.43 -57.58
N PRO A 711 -22.56 5.55 -57.29
CA PRO A 711 -23.97 5.52 -56.90
C PRO A 711 -24.82 4.79 -57.93
N LYS A 712 -25.60 3.82 -57.47
CA LYS A 712 -26.45 2.96 -58.31
C LYS A 712 -27.88 3.02 -57.80
N ILE A 713 -28.83 3.27 -58.70
CA ILE A 713 -30.26 3.01 -58.48
C ILE A 713 -30.69 2.08 -59.62
N ALA A 714 -31.00 0.82 -59.31
CA ALA A 714 -31.49 -0.16 -60.27
C ALA A 714 -32.89 -0.61 -59.89
N PHE A 715 -33.79 -0.66 -60.87
CA PHE A 715 -35.15 -1.18 -60.77
C PHE A 715 -35.38 -2.16 -61.90
N ASP A 716 -35.90 -3.35 -61.61
CA ASP A 716 -36.30 -4.32 -62.62
C ASP A 716 -37.77 -4.74 -62.42
N GLY A 717 -38.52 -4.77 -63.50
CA GLY A 717 -39.93 -5.16 -63.46
C GLY A 717 -40.58 -5.30 -64.83
N GLN A 718 -41.47 -6.28 -64.96
CA GLN A 718 -42.21 -6.60 -66.17
C GLN A 718 -43.68 -6.85 -65.85
N VAL A 719 -44.57 -6.16 -66.56
CA VAL A 719 -46.01 -6.35 -66.47
C VAL A 719 -46.56 -6.91 -67.78
N ASN A 720 -47.37 -7.96 -67.70
CA ASN A 720 -48.12 -8.51 -68.81
C ASN A 720 -49.61 -8.40 -68.47
N LEU A 721 -50.44 -7.90 -69.39
CA LEU A 721 -51.89 -7.83 -69.22
C LEU A 721 -52.56 -8.17 -70.56
N LEU A 722 -53.35 -9.25 -70.61
CA LEU A 722 -54.11 -9.69 -71.79
C LEU A 722 -53.26 -9.89 -73.06
N GLY A 723 -52.04 -10.44 -72.90
CA GLY A 723 -51.10 -10.66 -74.01
C GLY A 723 -50.34 -9.41 -74.46
N VAL A 724 -50.52 -8.29 -73.76
CA VAL A 724 -49.74 -7.06 -73.92
C VAL A 724 -48.65 -7.04 -72.86
N THR A 725 -47.40 -7.18 -73.27
CA THR A 725 -46.23 -7.22 -72.40
C THR A 725 -45.53 -5.85 -72.40
N ALA A 726 -45.33 -5.25 -71.23
CA ALA A 726 -44.55 -4.04 -71.02
C ALA A 726 -43.51 -4.29 -69.92
N GLY A 727 -42.23 -4.26 -70.26
CA GLY A 727 -41.12 -4.39 -69.31
C GLY A 727 -40.40 -3.07 -69.11
N ALA A 728 -39.82 -2.86 -67.92
CA ALA A 728 -38.92 -1.75 -67.64
C ALA A 728 -37.80 -2.23 -66.70
N SER A 729 -36.59 -2.36 -67.25
CA SER A 729 -35.35 -2.45 -66.48
C SER A 729 -34.72 -1.07 -66.51
N VAL A 730 -34.73 -0.36 -65.39
CA VAL A 730 -34.20 1.01 -65.26
C VAL A 730 -32.96 0.97 -64.38
N SER A 731 -31.79 1.21 -64.98
CA SER A 731 -30.58 1.53 -64.22
C SER A 731 -30.31 3.02 -64.37
N LEU A 732 -30.34 3.72 -63.24
CA LEU A 732 -30.06 5.14 -63.11
C LEU A 732 -28.68 5.32 -62.48
N SER A 733 -27.81 5.96 -63.24
CA SER A 733 -26.54 6.50 -62.77
C SER A 733 -26.34 7.86 -63.45
N ASP A 734 -25.30 8.60 -63.07
CA ASP A 734 -24.99 9.90 -63.69
C ASP A 734 -24.65 9.83 -65.19
N SER A 735 -24.63 8.62 -65.79
CA SER A 735 -24.37 8.35 -67.21
C SER A 735 -25.62 8.25 -68.11
N GLY A 736 -26.85 8.33 -67.55
CA GLY A 736 -28.11 8.33 -68.31
C GLY A 736 -29.11 7.25 -67.85
N PHE A 737 -30.22 7.10 -68.59
CA PHE A 737 -31.25 6.06 -68.39
C PHE A 737 -31.46 5.24 -69.69
N ASP A 738 -31.86 3.96 -69.56
CA ASP A 738 -32.23 3.03 -70.65
C ASP A 738 -33.65 2.50 -70.40
N PHE A 739 -34.51 2.49 -71.43
CA PHE A 739 -35.91 2.07 -71.37
C PHE A 739 -36.31 1.34 -72.66
N ARG A 740 -36.93 0.15 -72.55
CA ARG A 740 -37.37 -0.70 -73.69
C ARG A 740 -38.82 -1.14 -73.54
N CYS A 741 -39.66 -0.91 -74.55
CA CYS A 741 -41.04 -1.41 -74.58
C CYS A 741 -41.39 -1.97 -75.98
N ALA A 742 -42.09 -3.10 -76.05
CA ALA A 742 -42.50 -3.72 -77.31
C ALA A 742 -43.93 -4.26 -77.22
N GLY A 743 -44.76 -4.03 -78.24
CA GLY A 743 -46.12 -4.56 -78.30
C GLY A 743 -46.69 -4.60 -79.72
N ARG A 744 -47.68 -5.45 -79.97
CA ARG A 744 -48.43 -5.50 -81.24
C ARG A 744 -49.70 -4.67 -81.11
N VAL A 745 -49.92 -3.75 -82.04
CA VAL A 745 -51.15 -2.95 -82.12
C VAL A 745 -51.98 -3.44 -83.30
N PHE A 746 -53.18 -3.96 -83.02
CA PHE A 746 -54.21 -4.41 -83.99
C PHE A 746 -53.77 -5.48 -85.00
N GLU A 747 -52.85 -6.38 -84.64
CA GLU A 747 -52.35 -7.52 -85.46
C GLU A 747 -51.65 -7.20 -86.80
N LEU A 748 -51.70 -5.97 -87.31
CA LEU A 748 -51.05 -5.53 -88.57
C LEU A 748 -49.81 -4.62 -88.34
N PHE A 749 -49.65 -4.16 -87.09
CA PHE A 749 -48.65 -3.33 -86.41
C PHE A 749 -47.48 -4.02 -85.67
N SER A 750 -46.22 -3.99 -86.11
CA SER A 750 -45.05 -4.38 -85.29
C SER A 750 -44.31 -3.12 -84.87
N ALA A 751 -44.55 -2.62 -83.66
CA ALA A 751 -43.81 -1.48 -83.13
C ALA A 751 -42.91 -1.93 -81.97
N SER A 752 -41.60 -1.85 -82.17
CA SER A 752 -40.61 -1.83 -81.09
C SER A 752 -40.32 -0.38 -80.73
N VAL A 753 -40.32 -0.01 -79.45
CA VAL A 753 -39.92 1.32 -78.97
C VAL A 753 -38.74 1.16 -78.01
N HIS A 754 -37.57 1.62 -78.43
CA HIS A 754 -36.36 1.68 -77.62
C HIS A 754 -36.02 3.14 -77.35
N SER A 755 -35.92 3.54 -76.07
CA SER A 755 -35.53 4.89 -75.67
C SER A 755 -34.38 4.90 -74.66
N TYR A 756 -33.35 5.66 -74.95
CA TYR A 756 -32.17 5.84 -74.10
C TYR A 756 -31.75 7.32 -74.16
N GLY A 757 -31.19 7.86 -73.08
CA GLY A 757 -30.87 9.28 -72.98
C GLY A 757 -30.11 9.67 -71.70
N GLY A 758 -29.67 10.94 -71.65
CA GLY A 758 -28.99 11.56 -70.49
C GLY A 758 -29.95 12.07 -69.39
N ASN A 759 -29.64 13.21 -68.76
CA ASN A 759 -30.33 13.76 -67.56
C ASN A 759 -31.89 13.86 -67.69
N LEU A 760 -32.62 13.35 -66.67
CA LEU A 760 -34.08 13.33 -66.51
C LEU A 760 -34.79 14.70 -66.45
N GLN A 761 -34.07 15.82 -66.33
CA GLN A 761 -34.65 17.16 -66.13
C GLN A 761 -34.78 17.99 -67.43
N SER A 762 -34.41 17.47 -68.62
CA SER A 762 -34.65 18.13 -69.93
C SER A 762 -34.88 17.14 -71.07
N GLY A 763 -35.92 17.33 -71.88
CA GLY A 763 -36.29 16.46 -73.01
C GLY A 763 -35.34 16.46 -74.23
N ALA A 764 -34.22 17.19 -74.20
CA ALA A 764 -33.24 17.19 -75.29
C ALA A 764 -32.27 15.99 -75.16
N GLY A 765 -32.43 14.97 -76.03
CA GLY A 765 -31.61 13.74 -76.05
C GLY A 765 -32.39 12.42 -75.97
N PHE A 766 -33.72 12.46 -75.89
CA PHE A 766 -34.58 11.27 -76.00
C PHE A 766 -34.64 10.79 -77.45
N MET A 767 -34.05 9.63 -77.77
CA MET A 767 -34.29 8.96 -79.06
C MET A 767 -35.36 7.87 -78.93
N VAL A 768 -36.24 7.77 -79.95
CA VAL A 768 -37.26 6.71 -80.07
C VAL A 768 -37.18 6.15 -81.50
N HIS A 769 -36.84 4.87 -81.65
CA HIS A 769 -36.91 4.14 -82.93
C HIS A 769 -38.15 3.23 -82.92
N ALA A 770 -39.05 3.40 -83.89
CA ALA A 770 -40.17 2.51 -84.20
C ALA A 770 -40.34 2.45 -85.72
N ASP A 771 -40.64 1.26 -86.26
CA ASP A 771 -40.93 1.07 -87.68
C ASP A 771 -42.41 0.72 -87.85
N MET A 772 -43.09 1.32 -88.84
CA MET A 772 -43.70 0.57 -89.95
C MET A 772 -44.30 1.52 -91.02
N GLN A 773 -43.63 1.55 -92.18
CA GLN A 773 -44.04 2.02 -93.52
C GLN A 773 -45.12 3.14 -93.65
N GLN A 774 -44.68 4.39 -93.86
CA GLN A 774 -44.70 5.11 -95.17
C GLN A 774 -43.63 6.24 -95.16
N ASP A 775 -42.53 6.05 -94.40
CA ASP A 775 -41.57 7.09 -93.96
C ASP A 775 -40.24 7.12 -94.73
N PHE A 776 -40.02 6.21 -95.67
CA PHE A 776 -38.73 6.02 -96.35
C PHE A 776 -38.22 7.28 -97.11
N LEU A 777 -39.11 8.07 -97.71
CA LEU A 777 -38.73 9.27 -98.49
C LEU A 777 -38.29 10.44 -97.61
N SER A 778 -38.92 10.58 -96.44
CA SER A 778 -38.54 11.52 -95.38
C SER A 778 -37.22 11.12 -94.73
N ASP A 779 -36.96 9.81 -94.62
CA ASP A 779 -35.80 9.22 -93.97
C ASP A 779 -34.50 9.45 -94.76
N LEU A 780 -34.54 9.47 -96.10
CA LEU A 780 -33.36 9.76 -96.94
C LEU A 780 -32.89 11.22 -96.86
N ALA A 781 -33.82 12.19 -96.99
CA ALA A 781 -33.52 13.63 -96.85
C ALA A 781 -33.02 13.96 -95.44
N ARG A 782 -33.68 13.35 -94.44
CA ARG A 782 -33.31 13.46 -93.02
C ARG A 782 -31.97 12.80 -92.74
N ARG A 783 -31.57 11.70 -93.39
CA ARG A 783 -30.25 11.05 -93.21
C ARG A 783 -29.10 11.85 -93.81
N ALA A 784 -29.26 12.51 -94.96
CA ALA A 784 -28.21 13.39 -95.53
C ALA A 784 -28.04 14.69 -94.72
N ALA A 785 -29.15 15.31 -94.30
CA ALA A 785 -29.13 16.40 -93.32
C ALA A 785 -28.61 15.92 -91.96
N ALA A 786 -28.90 14.67 -91.57
CA ALA A 786 -28.38 14.04 -90.37
C ALA A 786 -26.90 13.72 -90.47
N VAL A 787 -26.29 13.46 -91.64
CA VAL A 787 -24.82 13.32 -91.76
C VAL A 787 -24.12 14.66 -91.56
N LEU A 788 -24.69 15.76 -92.07
CA LEU A 788 -24.19 17.12 -91.84
C LEU A 788 -24.42 17.59 -90.40
N GLN A 789 -25.57 17.24 -89.82
CA GLN A 789 -25.87 17.40 -88.41
C GLN A 789 -25.02 16.47 -87.55
N GLN A 790 -24.66 15.27 -88.02
CA GLN A 790 -23.81 14.28 -87.35
C GLN A 790 -22.37 14.76 -87.37
N ALA A 791 -21.86 15.37 -88.44
CA ALA A 791 -20.55 16.01 -88.43
C ALA A 791 -20.50 17.21 -87.47
N GLY A 792 -21.60 17.98 -87.38
CA GLY A 792 -21.79 19.00 -86.35
C GLY A 792 -21.93 18.42 -84.94
N ALA A 793 -22.62 17.30 -84.80
CA ALA A 793 -22.84 16.58 -83.55
C ALA A 793 -21.59 15.79 -83.12
N ASP A 794 -20.71 15.41 -84.04
CA ASP A 794 -19.44 14.72 -83.82
C ASP A 794 -18.38 15.76 -83.44
N ALA A 795 -18.38 16.93 -84.08
CA ALA A 795 -17.61 18.08 -83.62
C ALA A 795 -18.08 18.52 -82.21
N GLN A 796 -19.40 18.56 -81.98
CA GLN A 796 -19.98 18.83 -80.67
C GLN A 796 -19.69 17.70 -79.67
N ALA A 797 -19.70 16.43 -80.08
CA ALA A 797 -19.40 15.27 -79.24
C ALA A 797 -17.91 15.21 -78.89
N ARG A 798 -17.02 15.65 -79.80
CA ARG A 798 -15.60 15.83 -79.50
C ARG A 798 -15.36 17.03 -78.59
N ILE A 799 -16.11 18.12 -78.72
CA ILE A 799 -16.11 19.21 -77.72
C ILE A 799 -16.64 18.72 -76.38
N VAL A 800 -17.75 17.97 -76.35
CA VAL A 800 -18.34 17.42 -75.12
C VAL A 800 -17.40 16.39 -74.49
N GLY A 801 -16.75 15.54 -75.28
CA GLY A 801 -15.73 14.60 -74.79
C GLY A 801 -14.49 15.31 -74.27
N ALA A 802 -14.05 16.39 -74.91
CA ALA A 802 -12.98 17.24 -74.40
C ALA A 802 -13.42 18.02 -73.13
N GLN A 803 -14.67 18.49 -73.05
CA GLN A 803 -15.24 19.12 -71.86
C GLN A 803 -15.40 18.12 -70.71
N GLN A 804 -15.85 16.90 -70.97
CA GLN A 804 -15.90 15.81 -70.01
C GLN A 804 -14.50 15.42 -69.53
N SER A 805 -13.50 15.39 -70.43
CA SER A 805 -12.10 15.17 -70.05
C SER A 805 -11.57 16.30 -69.16
N VAL A 806 -11.94 17.56 -69.44
CA VAL A 806 -11.64 18.71 -68.58
C VAL A 806 -12.38 18.60 -67.24
N SER A 807 -13.66 18.23 -67.21
CA SER A 807 -14.45 18.06 -65.98
C SER A 807 -13.97 16.89 -65.14
N ALA A 808 -13.55 15.78 -65.75
CA ALA A 808 -12.94 14.64 -65.07
C ALA A 808 -11.58 15.04 -64.49
N ALA A 809 -10.72 15.70 -65.27
CA ALA A 809 -9.46 16.22 -64.77
C ALA A 809 -9.66 17.28 -63.66
N GLN A 810 -10.71 18.10 -63.73
CA GLN A 810 -11.10 19.03 -62.65
C GLN A 810 -11.59 18.30 -61.40
N ALA A 811 -12.39 17.24 -61.55
CA ALA A 811 -12.84 16.41 -60.44
C ALA A 811 -11.68 15.68 -59.77
N ASP A 812 -10.73 15.17 -60.55
CA ASP A 812 -9.50 14.56 -60.03
C ASP A 812 -8.65 15.60 -59.28
N VAL A 813 -8.46 16.80 -59.84
CA VAL A 813 -7.79 17.91 -59.14
C VAL A 813 -8.51 18.26 -57.84
N GLN A 814 -9.85 18.32 -57.82
CA GLN A 814 -10.63 18.60 -56.61
C GLN A 814 -10.50 17.48 -55.58
N ARG A 815 -10.57 16.22 -56.00
CA ARG A 815 -10.41 15.03 -55.14
C ARG A 815 -9.03 14.98 -54.52
N PHE A 816 -7.98 15.16 -55.31
CA PHE A 816 -6.60 15.18 -54.81
C PHE A 816 -6.33 16.43 -53.97
N THR A 817 -6.95 17.58 -54.27
CA THR A 817 -6.89 18.77 -53.40
C THR A 817 -7.52 18.49 -52.03
N ALA A 818 -8.71 17.89 -51.98
CA ALA A 818 -9.36 17.49 -50.74
C ALA A 818 -8.53 16.45 -49.97
N SER A 819 -7.90 15.50 -50.68
CA SER A 819 -7.01 14.49 -50.09
C SER A 819 -5.75 15.13 -49.50
N VAL A 820 -5.16 16.12 -50.17
CA VAL A 820 -4.04 16.92 -49.64
C VAL A 820 -4.47 17.71 -48.41
N GLN A 821 -5.65 18.33 -48.40
CA GLN A 821 -6.17 19.06 -47.24
C GLN A 821 -6.43 18.15 -46.03
N SER A 822 -7.01 16.97 -46.26
CA SER A 822 -7.21 15.96 -45.22
C SER A 822 -5.87 15.47 -44.67
N ALA A 823 -4.91 15.12 -45.54
CA ALA A 823 -3.58 14.68 -45.12
C ALA A 823 -2.80 15.78 -44.37
N GLN A 824 -2.99 17.05 -44.73
CA GLN A 824 -2.43 18.20 -43.99
C GLN A 824 -3.10 18.37 -42.61
N SER A 825 -4.41 18.19 -42.52
CA SER A 825 -5.15 18.21 -41.24
C SER A 825 -4.71 17.08 -40.31
N ASP A 826 -4.53 15.87 -40.85
CA ASP A 826 -4.03 14.71 -40.11
C ASP A 826 -2.58 14.90 -39.67
N LEU A 827 -1.73 15.48 -40.52
CA LEU A 827 -0.36 15.85 -40.16
C LEU A 827 -0.36 16.90 -39.04
N ALA A 828 -1.24 17.91 -39.10
CA ALA A 828 -1.37 18.94 -38.06
C ALA A 828 -1.86 18.36 -36.73
N LYS A 829 -2.84 17.45 -36.74
CA LYS A 829 -3.30 16.72 -35.54
C LYS A 829 -2.17 15.88 -34.94
N LYS A 830 -1.48 15.07 -35.76
CA LYS A 830 -0.34 14.27 -35.31
C LYS A 830 0.80 15.12 -34.75
N GLN A 831 1.05 16.31 -35.31
CA GLN A 831 2.00 17.27 -34.77
C GLN A 831 1.53 17.87 -33.43
N ALA A 832 0.24 18.18 -33.29
CA ALA A 832 -0.33 18.68 -32.03
C ALA A 832 -0.31 17.63 -30.92
N ASP A 833 -0.69 16.38 -31.22
CA ASP A 833 -0.66 15.25 -30.29
C ASP A 833 0.77 14.95 -29.85
N ALA A 834 1.71 14.91 -30.81
CA ALA A 834 3.13 14.79 -30.52
C ALA A 834 3.65 15.92 -29.63
N GLN A 835 3.20 17.16 -29.86
CA GLN A 835 3.60 18.30 -29.07
C GLN A 835 3.03 18.23 -27.64
N ALA A 836 1.78 17.81 -27.47
CA ALA A 836 1.16 17.57 -26.16
C ALA A 836 1.87 16.43 -25.41
N GLN A 837 2.18 15.32 -26.08
CA GLN A 837 2.89 14.18 -25.49
C GLN A 837 4.31 14.54 -25.08
N LEU A 838 5.06 15.28 -25.92
CA LEU A 838 6.39 15.79 -25.58
C LEU A 838 6.35 16.81 -24.44
N GLN A 839 5.32 17.66 -24.36
CA GLN A 839 5.11 18.57 -23.23
C GLN A 839 4.85 17.81 -21.93
N GLY A 840 3.98 16.80 -21.94
CA GLY A 840 3.73 15.95 -20.78
C GLY A 840 4.98 15.21 -20.30
N LEU A 841 5.74 14.60 -21.21
CA LEU A 841 7.01 13.93 -20.88
C LEU A 841 8.09 14.91 -20.41
N SER A 842 8.11 16.14 -20.94
CA SER A 842 9.03 17.19 -20.46
C SER A 842 8.68 17.66 -19.03
N ALA A 843 7.39 17.72 -18.68
CA ALA A 843 6.94 18.03 -17.34
C ALA A 843 7.32 16.92 -16.35
N GLN A 844 7.15 15.65 -16.75
CA GLN A 844 7.61 14.50 -15.95
C GLN A 844 9.13 14.50 -15.76
N LEU A 845 9.90 14.84 -16.79
CA LEU A 845 11.35 15.00 -16.68
C LEU A 845 11.73 16.13 -15.71
N ALA A 846 11.05 17.27 -15.79
CA ALA A 846 11.27 18.40 -14.88
C ALA A 846 10.92 18.05 -13.42
N GLN A 847 9.82 17.31 -13.21
CA GLN A 847 9.41 16.84 -11.89
C GLN A 847 10.42 15.83 -11.30
N ALA A 848 10.92 14.89 -12.12
CA ALA A 848 11.96 13.95 -11.70
C ALA A 848 13.29 14.65 -11.37
N GLN A 849 13.66 15.69 -12.13
CA GLN A 849 14.82 16.53 -11.84
C GLN A 849 14.64 17.34 -10.55
N GLN A 850 13.45 17.87 -10.29
CA GLN A 850 13.13 18.60 -9.07
C GLN A 850 13.14 17.69 -7.84
N ALA A 851 12.61 16.47 -7.95
CA ALA A 851 12.65 15.47 -6.89
C ALA A 851 14.10 15.06 -6.54
N LEU A 852 14.94 14.82 -7.56
CA LEU A 852 16.36 14.55 -7.34
C LEU A 852 17.06 15.74 -6.67
N GLY A 853 16.79 16.98 -7.13
CA GLY A 853 17.35 18.18 -6.52
C GLY A 853 16.92 18.42 -5.06
N ALA A 854 15.69 18.02 -4.70
CA ALA A 854 15.20 18.09 -3.34
C ALA A 854 15.91 17.07 -2.43
N VAL A 855 16.10 15.83 -2.90
CA VAL A 855 16.85 14.78 -2.18
C VAL A 855 18.32 15.19 -2.01
N ASP A 856 18.96 15.74 -3.05
CA ASP A 856 20.33 16.25 -2.98
C ASP A 856 20.47 17.39 -1.96
N ALA A 857 19.51 18.33 -1.93
CA ALA A 857 19.50 19.42 -0.95
C ALA A 857 19.31 18.91 0.48
N GLN A 858 18.49 17.88 0.66
CA GLN A 858 18.25 17.24 1.95
C GLN A 858 19.50 16.49 2.43
N ILE A 859 20.18 15.73 1.56
CA ILE A 859 21.48 15.09 1.85
C ILE A 859 22.52 16.14 2.26
N ALA A 860 22.60 17.28 1.54
CA ALA A 860 23.53 18.36 1.88
C ALA A 860 23.22 18.99 3.25
N THR A 861 21.94 19.19 3.56
CA THR A 861 21.49 19.71 4.86
C THR A 861 21.78 18.73 5.99
N THR A 862 21.47 17.46 5.81
CA THR A 862 21.75 16.40 6.79
C THR A 862 23.25 16.25 7.03
N ARG A 863 24.09 16.29 5.98
CA ARG A 863 25.56 16.33 6.15
C ARG A 863 26.03 17.55 6.94
N ALA A 864 25.46 18.72 6.69
CA ALA A 864 25.80 19.94 7.43
C ALA A 864 25.37 19.87 8.91
N GLN A 865 24.19 19.28 9.20
CA GLN A 865 23.71 19.03 10.56
C GLN A 865 24.62 18.04 11.30
N ILE A 866 24.97 16.91 10.68
CA ILE A 866 25.91 15.93 11.24
C ILE A 866 27.27 16.58 11.52
N GLN A 867 27.76 17.42 10.61
CA GLN A 867 29.02 18.14 10.81
C GLN A 867 28.91 19.14 11.98
N ALA A 868 27.80 19.88 12.10
CA ALA A 868 27.57 20.78 13.22
C ALA A 868 27.45 20.06 14.57
N GLU A 869 26.77 18.90 14.60
CA GLU A 869 26.70 18.01 15.76
C GLU A 869 28.11 17.53 16.18
N ARG A 870 28.94 17.13 15.20
CA ARG A 870 30.34 16.74 15.43
C ARG A 870 31.19 17.88 15.97
N ASP A 871 31.05 19.08 15.40
CA ASP A 871 31.80 20.26 15.85
C ASP A 871 31.39 20.66 17.27
N ALA A 872 30.10 20.57 17.60
CA ALA A 872 29.58 20.81 18.95
C ALA A 872 30.07 19.75 19.94
N ALA A 873 30.07 18.47 19.56
CA ALA A 873 30.62 17.39 20.37
C ALA A 873 32.13 17.57 20.61
N ALA A 874 32.89 17.95 19.58
CA ALA A 874 34.31 18.23 19.67
C ALA A 874 34.62 19.48 20.52
N ALA A 875 33.76 20.49 20.49
CA ALA A 875 33.87 21.66 21.37
C ALA A 875 33.57 21.29 22.84
N LYS A 876 32.52 20.48 23.07
CA LYS A 876 32.16 19.99 24.41
C LYS A 876 33.25 19.10 25.00
N LEU A 877 33.86 18.22 24.20
CA LEU A 877 34.99 17.41 24.63
C LEU A 877 36.20 18.27 25.01
N ARG A 878 36.51 19.32 24.23
CA ARG A 878 37.56 20.30 24.57
C ARG A 878 37.27 21.04 25.89
N ASP A 879 36.03 21.47 26.10
CA ASP A 879 35.60 22.11 27.36
C ASP A 879 35.73 21.15 28.56
N LEU A 880 35.29 19.90 28.42
CA LEU A 880 35.44 18.87 29.45
C LEU A 880 36.91 18.55 29.74
N GLN A 881 37.76 18.50 28.73
CA GLN A 881 39.22 18.34 28.91
C GLN A 881 39.85 19.53 29.64
N GLN A 882 39.42 20.77 29.37
CA GLN A 882 39.88 21.96 30.11
C GLN A 882 39.41 21.94 31.57
N LYS A 883 38.17 21.52 31.83
CA LYS A 883 37.64 21.33 33.19
C LYS A 883 38.40 20.25 33.95
N LEU A 884 38.73 19.14 33.29
CA LEU A 884 39.55 18.08 33.85
C LEU A 884 40.95 18.60 34.21
N ALA A 885 41.62 19.31 33.30
CA ALA A 885 42.93 19.91 33.56
C ALA A 885 42.88 20.93 34.72
N SER A 886 41.81 21.72 34.82
CA SER A 886 41.61 22.68 35.92
C SER A 886 41.41 21.97 37.27
N ALA A 887 40.64 20.87 37.30
CA ALA A 887 40.45 20.06 38.50
C ALA A 887 41.75 19.37 38.94
N GLN A 888 42.55 18.85 37.99
CA GLN A 888 43.87 18.29 38.27
C GLN A 888 44.84 19.32 38.85
N ALA A 889 44.83 20.55 38.31
CA ALA A 889 45.64 21.65 38.83
C ALA A 889 45.24 22.05 40.26
N ALA A 890 43.93 22.07 40.57
CA ALA A 890 43.44 22.37 41.93
C ALA A 890 43.87 21.31 42.96
N VAL A 891 43.75 20.03 42.61
CA VAL A 891 44.24 18.92 43.46
C VAL A 891 45.75 19.02 43.68
N SER A 892 46.51 19.31 42.62
CA SER A 892 47.97 19.47 42.69
C SER A 892 48.39 20.66 43.58
N ALA A 893 47.68 21.80 43.47
CA ALA A 893 47.92 22.98 44.29
C ALA A 893 47.64 22.71 45.78
N LEU A 894 46.52 22.06 46.11
CA LEU A 894 46.16 21.69 47.48
C LEU A 894 47.17 20.70 48.09
N ASN A 895 47.63 19.71 47.31
CA ASN A 895 48.70 18.80 47.73
C ASN A 895 50.02 19.53 48.02
N GLY A 896 50.36 20.54 47.19
CA GLY A 896 51.52 21.41 47.43
C GLY A 896 51.40 22.22 48.73
N GLN A 897 50.21 22.76 49.02
CA GLN A 897 49.94 23.49 50.26
C GLN A 897 50.00 22.57 51.48
N ILE A 898 49.39 21.38 51.42
CA ILE A 898 49.43 20.36 52.49
C ILE A 898 50.88 19.96 52.77
N SER A 899 51.67 19.69 51.73
CA SER A 899 53.09 19.33 51.88
C SER A 899 53.90 20.48 52.49
N GLY A 900 53.61 21.73 52.11
CA GLY A 900 54.23 22.92 52.67
C GLY A 900 53.92 23.11 54.17
N GLN A 901 52.67 22.89 54.57
CA GLN A 901 52.26 22.96 55.99
C GLN A 901 52.87 21.81 56.80
N GLN A 902 52.89 20.59 56.27
CA GLN A 902 53.53 19.45 56.91
C GLN A 902 55.03 19.71 57.15
N ALA A 903 55.73 20.29 56.17
CA ALA A 903 57.13 20.65 56.34
C ALA A 903 57.37 21.72 57.44
N GLN A 904 56.42 22.64 57.67
CA GLN A 904 56.50 23.58 58.79
C GLN A 904 56.29 22.86 60.14
N ILE A 905 55.33 21.95 60.22
CA ILE A 905 55.10 21.12 61.42
C ILE A 905 56.35 20.28 61.73
N ASP A 906 56.91 19.60 60.73
CA ASP A 906 58.11 18.77 60.88
C ASP A 906 59.32 19.61 61.32
N ARG A 907 59.48 20.82 60.77
CA ARG A 907 60.50 21.77 61.21
C ARG A 907 60.31 22.16 62.67
N LEU A 908 59.09 22.55 63.08
CA LEU A 908 58.80 22.96 64.45
C LEU A 908 58.98 21.79 65.44
N ASN A 909 58.62 20.58 65.05
CA ASN A 909 58.90 19.36 65.82
C ASN A 909 60.41 19.12 65.98
N GLY A 910 61.19 19.27 64.89
CA GLY A 910 62.65 19.21 64.95
C GLY A 910 63.26 20.28 65.86
N GLU A 911 62.71 21.51 65.87
CA GLU A 911 63.11 22.56 66.80
C GLU A 911 62.73 22.22 68.25
N ILE A 912 61.55 21.65 68.51
CA ILE A 912 61.14 21.16 69.84
C ILE A 912 62.11 20.09 70.35
N ASP A 913 62.46 19.12 69.51
CA ASP A 913 63.39 18.05 69.89
C ASP A 913 64.81 18.57 70.10
N TRP A 914 65.24 19.57 69.31
CA TRP A 914 66.48 20.30 69.57
C TRP A 914 66.46 20.97 70.96
N TRP A 915 65.36 21.62 71.34
CA TRP A 915 65.23 22.25 72.65
C TRP A 915 65.23 21.24 73.80
N LYS A 916 64.57 20.09 73.65
CA LYS A 916 64.63 18.99 74.62
C LYS A 916 66.06 18.49 74.80
N ASN A 917 66.76 18.25 73.69
CA ASN A 917 68.15 17.81 73.68
C ASN A 917 69.11 18.85 74.32
N TRP A 918 68.90 20.14 74.02
CA TRP A 918 69.65 21.23 74.67
C TRP A 918 69.48 21.19 76.19
N TYR A 919 68.25 21.02 76.69
CA TYR A 919 67.97 20.92 78.13
C TYR A 919 68.63 19.69 78.76
N ASP A 920 68.58 18.54 78.09
CA ASP A 920 69.17 17.30 78.58
C ASP A 920 70.69 17.43 78.79
N ASN A 921 71.35 18.20 77.91
CA ASN A 921 72.79 18.49 77.94
C ASN A 921 73.22 19.64 78.87
N LEU A 922 72.29 20.31 79.56
CA LEU A 922 72.65 21.34 80.55
C LEU A 922 73.32 20.72 81.78
N ALA A 923 74.27 21.45 82.37
CA ALA A 923 74.84 21.10 83.66
C ALA A 923 73.73 21.05 84.73
N TRP A 924 73.83 20.12 85.69
CA TRP A 924 72.74 19.81 86.63
C TRP A 924 72.27 21.02 87.46
N TYR A 925 73.15 21.99 87.73
CA TYR A 925 72.83 23.22 88.47
C TYR A 925 72.10 24.28 87.62
N ASP A 926 72.16 24.20 86.29
CA ASP A 926 71.46 25.10 85.35
C ASP A 926 70.08 24.57 84.92
N LYS A 927 69.77 23.30 85.22
CA LYS A 927 68.49 22.67 84.84
C LYS A 927 67.26 23.33 85.48
N ALA A 928 67.40 23.99 86.64
CA ALA A 928 66.28 24.63 87.33
C ALA A 928 65.69 25.82 86.56
N TRP A 929 66.52 26.72 86.02
CA TRP A 929 66.05 27.83 85.18
C TRP A 929 65.82 27.38 83.73
N GLY A 930 66.61 26.40 83.26
CA GLY A 930 66.47 25.82 81.92
C GLY A 930 65.12 25.15 81.68
N TRP A 931 64.52 24.54 82.71
CA TRP A 931 63.20 23.89 82.61
C TRP A 931 62.08 24.88 82.26
N THR A 932 62.07 26.05 82.91
CA THR A 932 61.08 27.10 82.64
C THR A 932 61.21 27.64 81.22
N LYS A 933 62.45 27.79 80.74
CA LYS A 933 62.72 28.23 79.36
C LYS A 933 62.31 27.17 78.33
N LEU A 934 62.62 25.89 78.58
CA LEU A 934 62.18 24.78 77.75
C LEU A 934 60.64 24.74 77.65
N GLY A 935 59.95 24.83 78.78
CA GLY A 935 58.48 24.81 78.81
C GLY A 935 57.85 25.96 78.00
N ALA A 936 58.44 27.16 78.04
CA ALA A 936 57.97 28.30 77.26
C ALA A 936 58.20 28.11 75.74
N GLU A 937 59.39 27.64 75.35
CA GLU A 937 59.75 27.46 73.93
C GLU A 937 59.01 26.27 73.28
N VAL A 938 58.81 25.17 74.03
CA VAL A 938 58.01 24.01 73.60
C VAL A 938 56.53 24.37 73.56
N GLY A 939 56.02 25.13 74.54
CA GLY A 939 54.63 25.59 74.55
C GLY A 939 54.30 26.52 73.38
N TRP A 940 55.19 27.47 73.06
CA TRP A 940 54.99 28.39 71.92
C TRP A 940 55.01 27.66 70.56
N ARG A 941 55.97 26.76 70.34
CA ARG A 941 56.01 25.95 69.10
C ARG A 941 54.85 24.95 69.03
N GLY A 942 54.44 24.37 70.16
CA GLY A 942 53.27 23.52 70.24
C GLY A 942 51.97 24.25 69.86
N ALA A 943 51.83 25.52 70.25
CA ALA A 943 50.71 26.36 69.83
C ALA A 943 50.73 26.66 68.32
N GLN A 944 51.91 26.87 67.73
CA GLN A 944 52.05 27.06 66.27
C GLN A 944 51.77 25.77 65.48
N ILE A 945 52.19 24.62 65.99
CA ILE A 945 51.87 23.32 65.39
C ILE A 945 50.36 23.10 65.40
N ALA A 946 49.67 23.39 66.51
CA ALA A 946 48.22 23.25 66.59
C ALA A 946 47.48 24.14 65.55
N ASP A 947 47.95 25.36 65.30
CA ASP A 947 47.39 26.26 64.28
C ASP A 947 47.59 25.70 62.85
N PHE A 948 48.78 25.15 62.57
CA PHE A 948 49.05 24.48 61.30
C PHE A 948 48.27 23.17 61.12
N GLU A 949 48.05 22.39 62.19
CA GLU A 949 47.24 21.18 62.16
C GLU A 949 45.77 21.47 61.85
N VAL A 950 45.20 22.54 62.44
CA VAL A 950 43.85 23.02 62.10
C VAL A 950 43.75 23.41 60.64
N THR A 951 44.76 24.14 60.13
CA THR A 951 44.85 24.52 58.71
C THR A 951 44.98 23.29 57.81
N LEU A 952 45.77 22.29 58.21
CA LEU A 952 45.96 21.03 57.49
C LEU A 952 44.66 20.24 57.37
N GLN A 953 43.86 20.18 58.43
CA GLN A 953 42.54 19.54 58.42
C GLN A 953 41.58 20.23 57.44
N GLY A 954 41.55 21.57 57.44
CA GLY A 954 40.77 22.35 56.46
C GLY A 954 41.20 22.13 55.00
N LEU A 955 42.52 22.05 54.76
CA LEU A 955 43.07 21.73 53.45
C LEU A 955 42.78 20.29 53.01
N ARG A 956 42.84 19.31 53.92
CA ARG A 956 42.47 17.91 53.64
C ARG A 956 40.99 17.76 53.29
N GLY A 957 40.11 18.49 53.96
CA GLY A 957 38.69 18.56 53.58
C GLY A 957 38.49 19.17 52.20
N SER A 958 39.25 20.23 51.87
CA SER A 958 39.22 20.87 50.56
C SER A 958 39.79 19.97 49.44
N LEU A 959 40.81 19.17 49.75
CA LEU A 959 41.39 18.18 48.83
C LEU A 959 40.39 17.06 48.52
N ALA A 960 39.67 16.56 49.53
CA ALA A 960 38.62 15.55 49.31
C ALA A 960 37.51 16.08 48.39
N ALA A 961 37.09 17.34 48.59
CA ALA A 961 36.12 18.00 47.71
C ALA A 961 36.66 18.17 46.28
N ALA A 962 37.91 18.61 46.12
CA ALA A 962 38.55 18.77 44.81
C ALA A 962 38.78 17.43 44.08
N ALA A 963 39.09 16.35 44.82
CA ALA A 963 39.22 15.00 44.29
C ALA A 963 37.87 14.45 43.76
N GLY A 964 36.77 14.75 44.46
CA GLY A 964 35.42 14.43 43.98
C GLY A 964 35.10 15.16 42.66
N VAL A 965 35.42 16.45 42.56
CA VAL A 965 35.24 17.23 41.30
C VAL A 965 36.10 16.66 40.16
N LEU A 966 37.33 16.24 40.45
CA LEU A 966 38.22 15.59 39.48
C LEU A 966 37.64 14.27 38.98
N GLN A 967 37.12 13.42 39.88
CA GLN A 967 36.48 12.16 39.52
C GLN A 967 35.26 12.37 38.62
N THR A 968 34.41 13.35 38.94
CA THR A 968 33.26 13.71 38.10
C THR A 968 33.68 14.23 36.73
N ALA A 969 34.73 15.05 36.66
CA ALA A 969 35.26 15.52 35.38
C ALA A 969 35.86 14.38 34.54
N GLN A 970 36.53 13.41 35.18
CA GLN A 970 37.10 12.23 34.52
C GLN A 970 36.00 11.32 33.96
N GLN A 971 34.94 11.07 34.73
CA GLN A 971 33.77 10.33 34.27
C GLN A 971 33.09 11.04 33.09
N ALA A 972 32.89 12.36 33.17
CA ALA A 972 32.27 13.13 32.08
C ALA A 972 33.06 13.06 30.76
N VAL A 973 34.40 13.08 30.81
CA VAL A 973 35.26 12.89 29.63
C VAL A 973 35.13 11.46 29.08
N ASN A 974 35.16 10.45 29.94
CA ASN A 974 35.03 9.04 29.52
C ASN A 974 33.66 8.76 28.88
N THR A 975 32.58 9.30 29.44
CA THR A 975 31.23 9.20 28.86
C THR A 975 31.13 9.92 27.51
N ALA A 976 31.77 11.08 27.37
CA ALA A 976 31.80 11.82 26.10
C ALA A 976 32.61 11.09 25.00
N LEU A 977 33.68 10.37 25.38
CA LEU A 977 34.46 9.54 24.46
C LEU A 977 33.70 8.27 24.03
N ALA A 978 32.96 7.63 24.94
CA ALA A 978 32.12 6.47 24.63
C ALA A 978 30.94 6.83 23.71
N ALA A 979 30.44 8.07 23.77
CA ALA A 979 29.35 8.57 22.92
C ALA A 979 29.80 9.00 21.51
N GLN A 980 31.11 8.98 21.20
CA GLN A 980 31.62 9.44 19.91
C GLN A 980 31.54 8.32 18.86
N ALA A 981 30.48 8.32 18.05
CA ALA A 981 30.34 7.41 16.92
C ALA A 981 31.41 7.68 15.84
N ASN A 982 32.23 6.67 15.54
CA ASN A 982 33.45 6.80 14.72
C ASN A 982 33.23 6.54 13.22
N TYR A 983 31.99 6.56 12.75
CA TYR A 983 31.68 6.29 11.35
C TYR A 983 32.01 7.51 10.45
N PRO A 984 32.44 7.31 9.20
CA PRO A 984 32.42 8.35 8.17
C PRO A 984 31.01 8.96 8.04
N ILE A 985 30.88 10.25 7.72
CA ILE A 985 29.57 10.94 7.60
C ILE A 985 28.67 10.22 6.57
N ASP A 986 29.27 9.65 5.53
CA ASP A 986 28.57 8.91 4.48
C ASP A 986 28.02 7.53 4.92
N GLN A 987 28.39 7.08 6.13
CA GLN A 987 27.89 5.85 6.75
C GLN A 987 26.95 6.13 7.94
N ASP A 988 26.58 7.40 8.18
CA ASP A 988 25.55 7.74 9.16
C ASP A 988 24.21 7.14 8.69
N PRO A 989 23.45 6.43 9.55
CA PRO A 989 22.17 5.83 9.18
C PRO A 989 21.19 6.80 8.51
N ARG A 990 21.21 8.10 8.86
CA ARG A 990 20.39 9.14 8.25
C ARG A 990 20.79 9.47 6.80
N ILE A 991 22.07 9.30 6.45
CA ILE A 991 22.58 9.47 5.09
C ILE A 991 22.34 8.19 4.27
N LEU A 992 22.43 7.01 4.89
CA LEU A 992 22.18 5.73 4.23
C LEU A 992 20.70 5.57 3.81
N THR A 993 19.75 6.04 4.62
CA THR A 993 18.33 6.06 4.24
C THR A 993 18.06 7.01 3.07
N LEU A 994 18.70 8.18 3.05
CA LEU A 994 18.61 9.14 1.94
C LEU A 994 19.32 8.65 0.66
N ALA A 995 20.37 7.83 0.78
CA ALA A 995 21.05 7.21 -0.37
C ALA A 995 20.14 6.23 -1.12
N GLY A 996 19.24 5.53 -0.42
CA GLY A 996 18.20 4.70 -1.04
C GLY A 996 17.18 5.53 -1.83
N ALA A 997 16.75 6.67 -1.27
CA ALA A 997 15.87 7.62 -1.96
C ALA A 997 16.55 8.28 -3.18
N GLU A 998 17.83 8.60 -3.09
CA GLU A 998 18.62 9.12 -4.21
C GLU A 998 18.72 8.10 -5.36
N ALA A 999 18.96 6.82 -5.04
CA ALA A 999 18.99 5.75 -6.04
C ALA A 999 17.64 5.55 -6.74
N ALA A 1000 16.54 5.63 -5.99
CA ALA A 1000 15.18 5.58 -6.55
C ALA A 1000 14.88 6.79 -7.45
N ALA A 1001 15.24 8.00 -7.02
CA ALA A 1001 15.08 9.23 -7.80
C ALA A 1001 15.91 9.23 -9.09
N ARG A 1002 17.14 8.70 -9.06
CA ARG A 1002 17.99 8.50 -10.26
C ARG A 1002 17.37 7.51 -11.23
N THR A 1003 16.78 6.44 -10.72
CA THR A 1003 16.08 5.43 -11.55
C THR A 1003 14.84 6.02 -12.21
N ALA A 1004 14.05 6.81 -11.47
CA ALA A 1004 12.89 7.52 -12.02
C ALA A 1004 13.30 8.55 -13.10
N LEU A 1005 14.38 9.30 -12.88
CA LEU A 1005 14.93 10.23 -13.87
C LEU A 1005 15.39 9.50 -15.14
N GLN A 1006 16.07 8.35 -15.00
CA GLN A 1006 16.50 7.53 -16.14
C GLN A 1006 15.32 6.93 -16.90
N GLY A 1007 14.26 6.52 -16.20
CA GLY A 1007 12.99 6.08 -16.80
C GLY A 1007 12.32 7.19 -17.62
N ALA A 1008 12.22 8.40 -17.07
CA ALA A 1008 11.66 9.56 -17.75
C ALA A 1008 12.49 9.97 -19.00
N GLN A 1009 13.82 9.94 -18.91
CA GLN A 1009 14.72 10.19 -20.06
C GLN A 1009 14.55 9.14 -21.17
N SER A 1010 14.42 7.87 -20.79
CA SER A 1010 14.22 6.77 -21.74
C SER A 1010 12.86 6.88 -22.43
N ALA A 1011 11.79 7.17 -21.68
CA ALA A 1011 10.45 7.40 -22.21
C ALA A 1011 10.41 8.60 -23.18
N LEU A 1012 11.08 9.71 -22.85
CA LEU A 1012 11.20 10.87 -23.72
C LEU A 1012 11.94 10.51 -25.03
N SER A 1013 13.04 9.76 -24.96
CA SER A 1013 13.79 9.34 -26.15
C SER A 1013 13.00 8.39 -27.06
N ALA A 1014 12.25 7.45 -26.47
CA ALA A 1014 11.39 6.52 -27.21
C ALA A 1014 10.22 7.26 -27.88
N ALA A 1015 9.60 8.20 -27.16
CA ALA A 1015 8.54 9.04 -27.70
C ALA A 1015 9.04 9.95 -28.84
N GLN A 1016 10.26 10.51 -28.73
CA GLN A 1016 10.87 11.29 -29.82
C GLN A 1016 11.09 10.45 -31.08
N GLN A 1017 11.56 9.20 -30.94
CA GLN A 1017 11.75 8.29 -32.07
C GLN A 1017 10.42 7.89 -32.72
N ALA A 1018 9.43 7.47 -31.92
CA ALA A 1018 8.11 7.09 -32.41
C ALA A 1018 7.40 8.25 -33.12
N THR A 1019 7.43 9.45 -32.52
CA THR A 1019 6.89 10.68 -33.10
C THR A 1019 7.57 11.02 -34.42
N SER A 1020 8.90 10.93 -34.51
CA SER A 1020 9.64 11.23 -35.75
C SER A 1020 9.26 10.29 -36.90
N ALA A 1021 9.01 9.01 -36.61
CA ALA A 1021 8.58 8.02 -37.58
C ALA A 1021 7.14 8.29 -38.07
N LEU A 1022 6.23 8.61 -37.13
CA LEU A 1022 4.83 8.91 -37.44
C LEU A 1022 4.68 10.21 -38.27
N ILE A 1023 5.43 11.26 -37.92
CA ILE A 1023 5.46 12.51 -38.68
C ILE A 1023 6.07 12.29 -40.08
N SER A 1024 7.14 11.50 -40.17
CA SER A 1024 7.78 11.19 -41.47
C SER A 1024 6.83 10.41 -42.40
N ALA A 1025 6.11 9.41 -41.87
CA ALA A 1025 5.12 8.66 -42.64
C ALA A 1025 3.94 9.54 -43.09
N ALA A 1026 3.45 10.43 -42.23
CA ALA A 1026 2.39 11.40 -42.58
C ALA A 1026 2.87 12.44 -43.61
N SER A 1027 4.11 12.92 -43.50
CA SER A 1027 4.72 13.82 -44.49
C SER A 1027 4.89 13.16 -45.86
N GLN A 1028 5.32 11.89 -45.91
CA GLN A 1028 5.43 11.14 -47.15
C GLN A 1028 4.07 10.95 -47.84
N ALA A 1029 3.00 10.76 -47.07
CA ALA A 1029 1.64 10.70 -47.61
C ALA A 1029 1.20 12.05 -48.23
N VAL A 1030 1.52 13.17 -47.57
CA VAL A 1030 1.28 14.52 -48.12
C VAL A 1030 2.06 14.73 -49.43
N ASP A 1031 3.34 14.37 -49.46
CA ASP A 1031 4.18 14.50 -50.67
C ASP A 1031 3.65 13.63 -51.82
N ALA A 1032 3.21 12.40 -51.54
CA ALA A 1032 2.62 11.50 -52.53
C ALA A 1032 1.33 12.07 -53.14
N PHE A 1033 0.43 12.61 -52.31
CA PHE A 1033 -0.79 13.25 -52.80
C PHE A 1033 -0.50 14.57 -53.54
N GLN A 1034 0.53 15.31 -53.16
CA GLN A 1034 0.97 16.50 -53.90
C GLN A 1034 1.54 16.16 -55.28
N GLN A 1035 2.29 15.06 -55.42
CA GLN A 1035 2.77 14.57 -56.72
C GLN A 1035 1.61 14.13 -57.62
N GLN A 1036 0.62 13.43 -57.05
CA GLN A 1036 -0.60 13.04 -57.78
C GLN A 1036 -1.42 14.26 -58.21
N LEU A 1037 -1.56 15.27 -57.34
CA LEU A 1037 -2.21 16.55 -57.67
C LEU A 1037 -1.46 17.30 -58.78
N GLY A 1038 -0.13 17.31 -58.75
CA GLY A 1038 0.69 17.89 -59.83
C GLY A 1038 0.48 17.18 -61.17
N THR A 1039 0.36 15.86 -61.16
CA THR A 1039 0.07 15.05 -62.35
C THR A 1039 -1.35 15.32 -62.88
N ALA A 1040 -2.33 15.43 -61.99
CA ALA A 1040 -3.71 15.78 -62.35
C ALA A 1040 -3.81 17.20 -62.92
N ASN A 1041 -3.06 18.17 -62.38
CA ASN A 1041 -3.00 19.53 -62.91
C ASN A 1041 -2.38 19.58 -64.31
N LEU A 1042 -1.33 18.80 -64.57
CA LEU A 1042 -0.74 18.68 -65.92
C LEU A 1042 -1.73 18.02 -66.91
N ALA A 1043 -2.49 17.01 -66.45
CA ALA A 1043 -3.54 16.39 -67.26
C ALA A 1043 -4.67 17.39 -67.57
N LEU A 1044 -5.07 18.22 -66.62
CA LEU A 1044 -6.04 19.29 -66.80
C LEU A 1044 -5.54 20.36 -67.78
N GLU A 1045 -4.28 20.76 -67.69
CA GLU A 1045 -3.66 21.72 -68.62
C GLU A 1045 -3.61 21.17 -70.05
N ALA A 1046 -3.25 19.88 -70.21
CA ALA A 1046 -3.29 19.19 -71.50
C ALA A 1046 -4.71 19.09 -72.07
N ALA A 1047 -5.71 18.77 -71.24
CA ALA A 1047 -7.12 18.70 -71.65
C ALA A 1047 -7.65 20.08 -72.08
N ASN A 1048 -7.28 21.15 -71.36
CA ASN A 1048 -7.65 22.52 -71.71
C ASN A 1048 -6.98 22.99 -73.01
N ALA A 1049 -5.72 22.63 -73.25
CA ALA A 1049 -5.02 22.94 -74.50
C ALA A 1049 -5.65 22.22 -75.70
N ALA A 1050 -6.08 20.96 -75.53
CA ALA A 1050 -6.80 20.20 -76.54
C ALA A 1050 -8.17 20.83 -76.87
N LEU A 1051 -8.91 21.27 -75.85
CA LEU A 1051 -10.19 21.98 -76.02
C LEU A 1051 -10.00 23.33 -76.75
N ALA A 1052 -8.93 24.06 -76.47
CA ALA A 1052 -8.61 25.33 -77.14
C ALA A 1052 -8.26 25.14 -78.63
N GLN A 1053 -7.51 24.09 -78.98
CA GLN A 1053 -7.25 23.75 -80.39
C GLN A 1053 -8.52 23.36 -81.14
N LEU A 1054 -9.43 22.60 -80.51
CA LEU A 1054 -10.71 22.21 -81.12
C LEU A 1054 -11.61 23.42 -81.38
N ASN A 1055 -11.68 24.38 -80.45
CA ASN A 1055 -12.48 25.60 -80.61
C ASN A 1055 -12.03 26.48 -81.79
N GLY A 1056 -10.76 26.41 -82.21
CA GLY A 1056 -10.23 27.15 -83.37
C GLY A 1056 -10.63 26.55 -84.73
N ALA A 1057 -10.95 25.25 -84.80
CA ALA A 1057 -11.26 24.55 -86.06
C ALA A 1057 -12.73 24.68 -86.52
N ILE A 1058 -13.62 25.18 -85.65
CA ILE A 1058 -15.09 25.02 -85.78
C ILE A 1058 -15.79 26.24 -86.40
N GLY A 1059 -15.05 27.30 -86.76
CA GLY A 1059 -15.62 28.51 -87.36
C GLY A 1059 -16.41 28.33 -88.67
N ALA A 1060 -16.19 27.23 -89.41
CA ALA A 1060 -16.91 26.94 -90.67
C ALA A 1060 -18.18 26.08 -90.48
N VAL A 1061 -18.26 25.27 -89.42
CA VAL A 1061 -19.43 24.40 -89.13
C VAL A 1061 -20.56 25.19 -88.43
N ALA A 1062 -20.20 26.21 -87.66
CA ALA A 1062 -21.14 27.12 -87.00
C ALA A 1062 -22.08 27.88 -87.97
N ALA A 1063 -21.69 28.06 -89.24
CA ALA A 1063 -22.52 28.69 -90.27
C ALA A 1063 -23.67 27.78 -90.75
N VAL A 1064 -23.49 26.46 -90.71
CA VAL A 1064 -24.51 25.46 -91.11
C VAL A 1064 -25.58 25.32 -90.03
N SER A 1065 -25.17 25.27 -88.75
CA SER A 1065 -26.09 25.22 -87.62
C SER A 1065 -26.89 26.52 -87.41
N ALA A 1066 -26.31 27.69 -87.71
CA ALA A 1066 -27.04 28.96 -87.71
C ALA A 1066 -28.16 29.02 -88.78
N TYR A 1067 -27.94 28.42 -89.95
CA TYR A 1067 -28.97 28.32 -91.01
C TYR A 1067 -30.11 27.37 -90.60
N ILE A 1068 -29.77 26.21 -90.04
CA ILE A 1068 -30.73 25.21 -89.52
C ILE A 1068 -31.60 25.82 -88.41
N ALA A 1069 -31.01 26.59 -87.49
CA ALA A 1069 -31.74 27.24 -86.40
C ALA A 1069 -32.72 28.32 -86.89
N ALA A 1070 -32.43 28.98 -88.01
CA ALA A 1070 -33.27 30.05 -88.55
C ALA A 1070 -34.40 29.55 -89.46
N HIS A 1071 -34.24 28.41 -90.15
CA HIS A 1071 -35.17 27.93 -91.18
C HIS A 1071 -35.69 26.50 -90.99
N GLY A 1072 -35.17 25.77 -89.99
CA GLY A 1072 -35.55 24.38 -89.69
C GLY A 1072 -34.73 23.36 -90.49
N ILE A 1073 -34.44 22.19 -89.89
CA ILE A 1073 -33.59 21.15 -90.51
C ILE A 1073 -34.18 20.54 -91.79
N ASP A 1074 -35.52 20.50 -91.88
CA ASP A 1074 -36.24 20.02 -93.05
C ASP A 1074 -36.10 20.95 -94.28
N SER A 1075 -35.63 22.19 -94.06
CA SER A 1075 -35.30 23.14 -95.14
C SER A 1075 -33.84 23.07 -95.58
N LEU A 1076 -33.01 22.29 -94.87
CA LEU A 1076 -31.59 22.17 -95.16
C LEU A 1076 -31.34 21.35 -96.42
N VAL A 1077 -32.01 20.18 -96.54
CA VAL A 1077 -31.98 19.25 -97.68
C VAL A 1077 -33.41 18.72 -97.90
N ASP A 1078 -34.06 19.05 -99.03
CA ASP A 1078 -35.39 18.53 -99.41
C ASP A 1078 -35.26 17.54 -100.58
N VAL A 1079 -35.74 16.29 -100.42
CA VAL A 1079 -35.71 15.24 -101.46
C VAL A 1079 -37.14 14.97 -101.92
N ARG A 1080 -37.47 15.41 -103.13
CA ARG A 1080 -38.87 15.45 -103.59
C ARG A 1080 -39.41 14.11 -104.10
N SER A 1081 -38.52 13.25 -104.55
CA SER A 1081 -38.83 11.87 -104.95
C SER A 1081 -37.56 11.05 -104.91
N ALA A 1082 -37.66 9.83 -104.39
CA ALA A 1082 -36.61 8.82 -104.48
C ALA A 1082 -37.25 7.51 -104.92
N SER A 1083 -36.72 6.92 -105.98
CA SER A 1083 -37.21 5.65 -106.52
C SER A 1083 -36.06 4.73 -106.82
N PHE A 1084 -36.18 3.48 -106.38
CA PHE A 1084 -35.32 2.39 -106.81
C PHE A 1084 -36.18 1.25 -107.38
N THR A 1085 -35.65 0.44 -108.29
CA THR A 1085 -36.40 -0.70 -108.87
C THR A 1085 -35.49 -1.92 -108.99
N GLY A 1086 -35.81 -3.00 -108.27
CA GLY A 1086 -35.04 -4.26 -108.28
C GLY A 1086 -35.85 -5.48 -107.83
N THR A 1087 -35.52 -6.68 -108.36
CA THR A 1087 -36.13 -7.98 -108.03
C THR A 1087 -35.52 -8.60 -106.77
N LEU A 1088 -36.19 -9.58 -106.13
CA LEU A 1088 -35.79 -10.18 -104.84
C LEU A 1088 -34.36 -10.79 -104.82
N ASP A 1089 -33.80 -11.24 -105.95
CA ASP A 1089 -32.38 -11.63 -106.03
C ASP A 1089 -31.43 -10.42 -106.20
N ALA A 1090 -31.87 -9.33 -106.83
CA ALA A 1090 -31.13 -8.07 -106.95
C ALA A 1090 -31.27 -7.16 -105.71
N THR A 1091 -32.24 -7.39 -104.82
CA THR A 1091 -32.38 -6.73 -103.52
C THR A 1091 -31.85 -7.55 -102.35
N SER A 1092 -31.48 -8.82 -102.57
CA SER A 1092 -30.75 -9.64 -101.59
C SER A 1092 -29.26 -9.25 -101.43
N GLY A 1093 -28.74 -8.36 -102.29
CA GLY A 1093 -27.35 -7.91 -102.31
C GLY A 1093 -27.10 -6.45 -101.88
N GLY A 1094 -28.12 -5.68 -101.52
CA GLY A 1094 -27.95 -4.37 -100.89
C GLY A 1094 -27.81 -3.16 -101.82
N SER A 1095 -26.92 -3.18 -102.81
CA SER A 1095 -26.65 -1.97 -103.61
C SER A 1095 -27.58 -1.77 -104.81
N VAL A 1096 -28.17 -0.58 -104.92
CA VAL A 1096 -28.96 -0.11 -106.09
C VAL A 1096 -28.41 1.23 -106.62
N THR A 1097 -28.68 1.57 -107.88
CA THR A 1097 -28.48 2.94 -108.37
C THR A 1097 -29.71 3.76 -108.02
N LEU A 1098 -29.50 4.89 -107.33
CA LEU A 1098 -30.57 5.78 -106.86
C LEU A 1098 -30.51 7.11 -107.61
N ASP A 1099 -31.61 7.45 -108.30
CA ASP A 1099 -31.82 8.77 -108.91
C ASP A 1099 -32.70 9.62 -107.98
N ALA A 1100 -32.22 10.82 -107.60
CA ALA A 1100 -32.90 11.69 -106.65
C ALA A 1100 -32.83 13.19 -107.05
N ASP A 1101 -33.96 13.89 -106.90
CA ASP A 1101 -34.10 15.33 -107.07
C ASP A 1101 -34.06 16.05 -105.71
N VAL A 1102 -33.09 16.97 -105.49
CA VAL A 1102 -32.74 17.50 -104.15
C VAL A 1102 -32.58 19.03 -104.10
N VAL A 1103 -32.91 19.68 -102.97
CA VAL A 1103 -32.69 21.14 -102.75
C VAL A 1103 -31.88 21.38 -101.47
N PHE A 1104 -30.71 22.05 -101.54
CA PHE A 1104 -29.81 22.34 -100.41
C PHE A 1104 -29.66 23.85 -100.11
N GLN A 1105 -29.94 24.27 -98.87
CA GLN A 1105 -29.96 25.68 -98.44
C GLN A 1105 -30.71 26.63 -99.41
N GLY A 1106 -31.77 26.14 -100.06
CA GLY A 1106 -32.61 26.90 -101.00
C GLY A 1106 -32.18 26.85 -102.47
N ASN A 1107 -31.10 26.13 -102.82
CA ASN A 1107 -30.65 25.95 -104.21
C ASN A 1107 -30.92 24.50 -104.69
N ALA A 1108 -31.51 24.32 -105.88
CA ALA A 1108 -31.88 23.00 -106.41
C ALA A 1108 -30.73 22.31 -107.17
N GLU A 1109 -30.55 21.01 -106.94
CA GLU A 1109 -29.51 20.16 -107.55
C GLU A 1109 -30.06 18.76 -107.89
N GLN A 1110 -29.52 18.13 -108.95
CA GLN A 1110 -29.82 16.73 -109.31
C GLN A 1110 -28.63 15.84 -108.98
N LEU A 1111 -28.90 14.72 -108.31
CA LEU A 1111 -27.85 13.83 -107.81
C LEU A 1111 -28.02 12.42 -108.40
N HIS A 1112 -26.92 11.83 -108.84
CA HIS A 1112 -26.85 10.46 -109.38
C HIS A 1112 -25.79 9.69 -108.59
N LEU A 1113 -26.21 8.73 -107.76
CA LEU A 1113 -25.33 8.07 -106.80
C LEU A 1113 -25.69 6.59 -106.57
N SER A 1114 -24.70 5.78 -106.21
CA SER A 1114 -24.89 4.38 -105.81
C SER A 1114 -25.34 4.36 -104.35
N TYR A 1115 -26.43 3.66 -104.03
CA TYR A 1115 -27.05 3.62 -102.70
C TYR A 1115 -27.23 2.18 -102.23
N ASP A 1116 -26.65 1.84 -101.08
CA ASP A 1116 -26.70 0.48 -100.52
C ASP A 1116 -27.73 0.40 -99.39
N PHE A 1117 -28.74 -0.46 -99.53
CA PHE A 1117 -29.77 -0.72 -98.53
C PHE A 1117 -29.29 -1.55 -97.34
N HIS A 1118 -28.13 -2.20 -97.44
CA HIS A 1118 -27.45 -2.81 -96.29
C HIS A 1118 -26.55 -1.82 -95.56
N ASP A 1119 -26.21 -0.69 -96.18
CA ASP A 1119 -25.42 0.40 -95.59
C ASP A 1119 -25.99 1.78 -95.97
N LEU A 1120 -27.18 2.04 -95.42
CA LEU A 1120 -27.95 3.27 -95.62
C LEU A 1120 -27.16 4.53 -95.21
N ALA A 1121 -26.13 4.36 -94.37
CA ALA A 1121 -25.28 5.42 -93.86
C ALA A 1121 -24.17 5.81 -94.87
N ALA A 1122 -23.50 4.85 -95.50
CA ALA A 1122 -22.54 5.12 -96.57
C ALA A 1122 -23.19 5.82 -97.78
N GLY A 1123 -24.42 5.44 -98.13
CA GLY A 1123 -25.21 6.09 -99.17
C GLY A 1123 -25.58 7.55 -98.85
N ALA A 1124 -25.93 7.85 -97.60
CA ALA A 1124 -26.19 9.22 -97.13
C ALA A 1124 -24.91 10.07 -97.00
N GLN A 1125 -23.77 9.46 -96.64
CA GLN A 1125 -22.47 10.14 -96.60
C GLN A 1125 -21.96 10.54 -97.98
N ALA A 1126 -22.12 9.67 -98.98
CA ALA A 1126 -21.80 9.99 -100.36
C ALA A 1126 -22.63 11.19 -100.88
N MET A 1127 -23.90 11.27 -100.46
CA MET A 1127 -24.78 12.40 -100.75
C MET A 1127 -24.34 13.69 -100.02
N ALA A 1128 -24.03 13.65 -98.72
CA ALA A 1128 -23.58 14.82 -97.96
C ALA A 1128 -22.22 15.40 -98.41
N LYS A 1129 -21.28 14.52 -98.80
CA LYS A 1129 -19.95 14.90 -99.31
C LYS A 1129 -20.01 15.58 -100.68
N ALA A 1130 -20.97 15.21 -101.52
CA ALA A 1130 -21.21 15.84 -102.81
C ALA A 1130 -21.70 17.30 -102.68
N VAL A 1131 -22.36 17.63 -101.56
CA VAL A 1131 -23.04 18.91 -101.34
C VAL A 1131 -22.22 19.90 -100.49
N LEU A 1132 -21.28 19.44 -99.62
CA LEU A 1132 -20.35 20.31 -98.87
C LEU A 1132 -18.90 19.75 -98.84
N PRO A 1133 -18.02 20.09 -99.79
CA PRO A 1133 -16.74 19.40 -100.00
C PRO A 1133 -15.69 19.52 -98.87
N SER A 1134 -15.83 20.50 -97.97
CA SER A 1134 -14.89 20.78 -96.86
C SER A 1134 -15.16 19.97 -95.59
N LEU A 1135 -16.10 19.01 -95.64
CA LEU A 1135 -16.32 18.05 -94.56
C LEU A 1135 -15.10 17.14 -94.38
N PRO A 1136 -14.53 17.01 -93.18
CA PRO A 1136 -13.59 15.93 -92.88
C PRO A 1136 -14.43 14.65 -92.74
N VAL A 1137 -14.52 13.88 -93.82
CA VAL A 1137 -15.21 12.57 -93.86
C VAL A 1137 -14.25 11.47 -93.48
#